data_AF-A0AAV6B9H8-F1
#
_entry.id   AF-A0AAV6B9H8-F1
#
_cell.length_a   1.000
_cell.length_b   1.000
_cell.length_c   1.000
_cell.angle_alpha   90.00
_cell.angle_beta   90.00
_cell.angle_gamma   90.00
#
_symmetry.space_group_name_H-M   'P 1'
#
loop_
_entity.id
_entity.type
_entity.pdbx_description
1 polymer ?
#
loop_
_entity_poly.entity_id
_entity_poly.type
_entity_poly.pdbx_seq_one_letter_code
_entity_poly.pdbx_strand_id
1 'polypeptide(L)'
;MKKNRKAIGVVGLVLCILAGRAWTARAANEETNPVAAADAKILGEIHDHSELMDNLEYLSDEIGPRLTGSPQLKRANDWTAEMFKKYGLTNVHLESYSIPHAWVRGTASARITAPTEHPLTIASSAWAPNTKGKVRGPVVYFDAKQPEDFEKFKGKLKGAIVIIQEPRPLSPPKPIDQNAEIYHPLEEPPPQAGEPGQPDPYEKYMRAAKERTAFLKEEGVVAVLRDSNKPHALLSMTDGTTEPFQMGLLPTAFITGEGYRMIYRMLKKGPVELEIEISNSLSKKPVEVYNTVGEIRGTEKPDEGVILGAHLDSWDLGTGSTDNGTGSMAVMEAARTLAKLDLKPKRTIRFVLFTGEEQGLIGSKEYVRAHKSELGKISGALIHDSGTGRVLAIGLHDNYQDREIVDHVIAPLGELKMLEPTMAREYGTDSLSFDEVGVPGFWCVQDLAEYPKTHHSQSDTFDKVWKDDINQGAGVLATWAYSTAMLPEMLPRRPVSPVAPAATNLEKPRTDAVAETDKKIIEQVKGDAAQLRADLTYLTTQIGPRLTGTPQLDRASHWTQEQFKALGLENAHLESWSIANSWSRGPASGRIVNPALHELKLASAGWSPATNGTVKGELIGVDADKPEDLEKYRGKLGGKIVVVTRPRDMEQPINPILTPFGQSSLPVSHPKREGNFDNRAYMQMRTALTKMMTEEKALTMLTGSEKTFGLMNMSTASREYQPAAFPSAYLEREDYLQLWRLLDAGMPVQLELNVQGSFSGKPVEVYNTVAEIRGTEKPDEVVIIGAHLDSWDLGTGATDNGTGSMAVLEAARALQKLGVKPKRTIRFVLFTGEEQGLNGSKAYVQAHKDELGKISGVLVHDTGTGKVLTVGLMGNYNVRETIDRVMYPMAEPLGIMEPSLRSEGGSDHVPFDAAGVPGFWCVQEVADYDKMHHSQADVLDHVRWDDLTEGAQVLAVFAYNVAELPEMLPRKPAKKEEAK
;
A
#
# COMPACT_ATOMS: atom_id res chain seq x y z
N MET A 1 -29.58 61.83 -36.00
CA MET A 1 -28.76 62.08 -37.20
C MET A 1 -27.37 62.59 -36.78
N LYS A 2 -26.28 62.16 -37.45
CA LYS A 2 -24.89 62.68 -37.30
C LYS A 2 -24.33 62.93 -35.87
N LYS A 3 -23.78 61.89 -35.21
CA LYS A 3 -22.53 61.90 -34.40
C LYS A 3 -22.12 60.46 -34.03
N ASN A 4 -20.95 60.27 -33.41
CA ASN A 4 -20.39 59.00 -32.89
C ASN A 4 -19.94 57.87 -33.87
N ARG A 5 -19.90 58.08 -35.19
CA ARG A 5 -19.23 57.14 -36.12
C ARG A 5 -17.69 57.23 -36.17
N LYS A 6 -17.03 58.04 -35.32
CA LYS A 6 -15.56 58.20 -35.29
C LYS A 6 -14.83 57.54 -34.11
N ALA A 7 -15.52 57.14 -33.03
CA ALA A 7 -14.86 56.53 -31.87
C ALA A 7 -14.52 55.04 -32.11
N ILE A 8 -15.48 54.27 -32.61
CA ILE A 8 -15.38 52.81 -32.78
C ILE A 8 -14.24 52.44 -33.75
N GLY A 9 -14.04 53.23 -34.82
CA GLY A 9 -12.99 52.99 -35.81
C GLY A 9 -11.56 53.15 -35.26
N VAL A 10 -11.35 53.98 -34.23
CA VAL A 10 -10.02 54.17 -33.63
C VAL A 10 -9.73 53.05 -32.63
N VAL A 11 -10.70 52.68 -31.78
CA VAL A 11 -10.54 51.58 -30.81
C VAL A 11 -10.34 50.24 -31.53
N GLY A 12 -11.10 49.98 -32.60
CA GLY A 12 -10.92 48.78 -33.42
C GLY A 12 -9.55 48.72 -34.10
N LEU A 13 -9.04 49.84 -34.65
CA LEU A 13 -7.73 49.88 -35.28
C LEU A 13 -6.60 49.72 -34.26
N VAL A 14 -6.71 50.32 -33.07
CA VAL A 14 -5.73 50.16 -31.98
C VAL A 14 -5.73 48.73 -31.45
N LEU A 15 -6.89 48.08 -31.28
CA LEU A 15 -6.96 46.66 -30.91
C LEU A 15 -6.37 45.75 -32.00
N CYS A 16 -6.62 46.01 -33.28
CA CYS A 16 -5.99 45.23 -34.36
C CYS A 16 -4.47 45.47 -34.45
N ILE A 17 -3.98 46.67 -34.15
CA ILE A 17 -2.54 46.98 -34.10
C ILE A 17 -1.88 46.40 -32.85
N LEU A 18 -2.58 46.33 -31.70
CA LEU A 18 -2.06 45.69 -30.49
C LEU A 18 -2.10 44.16 -30.57
N ALA A 19 -3.18 43.56 -31.09
CA ALA A 19 -3.25 42.13 -31.38
C ALA A 19 -2.24 41.74 -32.46
N GLY A 20 -2.14 42.55 -33.53
CA GLY A 20 -1.11 42.39 -34.56
C GLY A 20 0.30 42.45 -33.97
N ARG A 21 0.61 43.45 -33.13
CA ARG A 21 1.92 43.55 -32.46
C ARG A 21 2.18 42.42 -31.47
N ALA A 22 1.18 41.96 -30.72
CA ALA A 22 1.32 40.82 -29.82
C ALA A 22 1.56 39.52 -30.59
N TRP A 23 0.90 39.32 -31.72
CA TRP A 23 1.07 38.12 -32.56
C TRP A 23 2.41 38.17 -33.31
N THR A 24 2.83 39.33 -33.84
CA THR A 24 4.19 39.49 -34.40
C THR A 24 5.28 39.42 -33.33
N ALA A 25 5.01 39.80 -32.07
CA ALA A 25 5.99 39.65 -30.99
C ALA A 25 6.12 38.19 -30.54
N ARG A 26 5.01 37.43 -30.50
CA ARG A 26 5.03 36.00 -30.21
C ARG A 26 5.74 35.21 -31.32
N ALA A 27 5.38 35.45 -32.58
CA ALA A 27 6.06 34.89 -33.74
C ALA A 27 7.54 35.31 -33.82
N ALA A 28 7.89 36.57 -33.53
CA ALA A 28 9.29 37.00 -33.51
C ALA A 28 10.12 36.37 -32.38
N ASN A 29 9.50 35.99 -31.25
CA ASN A 29 10.18 35.22 -30.20
C ASN A 29 10.39 33.76 -30.64
N GLU A 30 9.39 33.16 -31.30
CA GLU A 30 9.46 31.81 -31.88
C GLU A 30 10.51 31.73 -33.01
N GLU A 31 10.69 32.79 -33.81
CA GLU A 31 11.71 32.89 -34.86
C GLU A 31 13.13 33.25 -34.35
N THR A 32 13.33 33.67 -33.09
CA THR A 32 14.64 34.17 -32.61
C THR A 32 15.33 33.34 -31.52
N ASN A 33 14.67 32.37 -30.88
CA ASN A 33 15.34 31.39 -30.02
C ASN A 33 15.27 29.96 -30.60
N PRO A 34 16.33 29.46 -31.27
CA PRO A 34 16.33 28.12 -31.87
C PRO A 34 16.37 26.98 -30.84
N VAL A 35 16.58 27.26 -29.55
CA VAL A 35 16.51 26.25 -28.48
C VAL A 35 15.04 25.97 -28.14
N ALA A 36 14.26 27.01 -27.81
CA ALA A 36 12.82 26.89 -27.51
C ALA A 36 12.02 26.23 -28.65
N ALA A 37 12.39 26.49 -29.92
CA ALA A 37 11.79 25.86 -31.10
C ALA A 37 12.23 24.39 -31.34
N ALA A 38 13.19 23.88 -30.58
CA ALA A 38 13.53 22.46 -30.48
C ALA A 38 12.83 21.82 -29.27
N ASP A 39 12.81 22.49 -28.12
CA ASP A 39 12.15 22.05 -26.89
C ASP A 39 10.67 21.73 -27.13
N ALA A 40 9.94 22.61 -27.85
CA ALA A 40 8.55 22.35 -28.24
C ALA A 40 8.36 21.10 -29.13
N LYS A 41 9.38 20.69 -29.90
CA LYS A 41 9.35 19.46 -30.71
C LYS A 41 9.68 18.22 -29.88
N ILE A 42 10.60 18.36 -28.92
CA ILE A 42 10.93 17.31 -27.95
C ILE A 42 9.68 16.93 -27.15
N LEU A 43 8.97 17.92 -26.62
CA LEU A 43 7.72 17.67 -25.88
C LEU A 43 6.62 17.07 -26.77
N GLY A 44 6.49 17.51 -28.02
CA GLY A 44 5.52 16.94 -28.98
C GLY A 44 5.81 15.49 -29.37
N GLU A 45 7.05 15.13 -29.71
CA GLU A 45 7.44 13.76 -30.08
C GLU A 45 7.29 12.78 -28.91
N ILE A 46 7.46 13.23 -27.66
CA ILE A 46 7.20 12.40 -26.46
C ILE A 46 5.69 12.27 -26.20
N HIS A 47 4.93 13.36 -26.31
CA HIS A 47 3.47 13.33 -26.13
C HIS A 47 2.76 12.42 -27.15
N ASP A 48 3.11 12.54 -28.43
CA ASP A 48 2.41 11.84 -29.51
C ASP A 48 2.98 10.45 -29.81
N HIS A 49 4.28 10.19 -29.57
CA HIS A 49 5.02 9.05 -30.14
C HIS A 49 5.97 8.31 -29.18
N SER A 50 5.86 8.52 -27.86
CA SER A 50 6.72 7.84 -26.86
C SER A 50 6.64 6.30 -26.92
N GLU A 51 7.81 5.64 -26.86
CA GLU A 51 7.94 4.17 -26.72
C GLU A 51 8.13 3.78 -25.22
N LEU A 52 8.03 4.71 -24.27
CA LEU A 52 8.43 4.54 -22.87
C LEU A 52 7.67 3.41 -22.16
N MET A 53 6.33 3.38 -22.26
CA MET A 53 5.50 2.38 -21.56
C MET A 53 5.79 0.96 -22.03
N ASP A 54 5.86 0.74 -23.34
CA ASP A 54 6.10 -0.58 -23.96
C ASP A 54 7.48 -1.12 -23.57
N ASN A 55 8.50 -0.25 -23.56
CA ASN A 55 9.83 -0.59 -23.08
C ASN A 55 9.86 -0.91 -21.58
N LEU A 56 9.06 -0.20 -20.77
CA LEU A 56 8.95 -0.46 -19.34
C LEU A 56 8.20 -1.77 -19.03
N GLU A 57 7.15 -2.10 -19.78
CA GLU A 57 6.44 -3.39 -19.63
C GLU A 57 7.39 -4.56 -19.94
N TYR A 58 8.17 -4.46 -21.02
CA TYR A 58 9.20 -5.44 -21.35
C TYR A 58 10.29 -5.55 -20.27
N LEU A 59 10.76 -4.43 -19.71
CA LEU A 59 11.74 -4.43 -18.62
C LEU A 59 11.17 -5.05 -17.32
N SER A 60 9.91 -4.75 -16.99
CA SER A 60 9.28 -5.18 -15.74
C SER A 60 8.76 -6.62 -15.76
N ASP A 61 8.13 -7.07 -16.85
CA ASP A 61 7.44 -8.37 -16.90
C ASP A 61 8.17 -9.42 -17.74
N GLU A 62 8.92 -9.04 -18.78
CA GLU A 62 9.72 -9.99 -19.55
C GLU A 62 11.14 -10.18 -19.01
N ILE A 63 11.79 -9.12 -18.53
CA ILE A 63 13.12 -9.21 -17.87
C ILE A 63 12.96 -9.46 -16.37
N GLY A 64 12.14 -8.68 -15.68
CA GLY A 64 11.87 -8.85 -14.25
C GLY A 64 12.91 -8.22 -13.32
N PRO A 65 12.90 -8.58 -12.01
CA PRO A 65 13.84 -8.04 -11.03
C PRO A 65 15.30 -8.28 -11.43
N ARG A 66 16.12 -7.24 -11.28
CA ARG A 66 17.41 -7.13 -11.97
C ARG A 66 18.52 -6.65 -11.03
N LEU A 67 18.65 -7.36 -9.91
CA LEU A 67 19.71 -7.18 -8.91
C LEU A 67 21.11 -7.25 -9.53
N THR A 68 22.04 -6.45 -9.03
CA THR A 68 23.43 -6.41 -9.53
C THR A 68 24.12 -7.78 -9.47
N GLY A 69 24.61 -8.23 -10.61
CA GLY A 69 25.17 -9.57 -10.83
C GLY A 69 24.18 -10.63 -11.32
N SER A 70 22.88 -10.31 -11.41
CA SER A 70 21.86 -11.23 -11.93
C SER A 70 21.95 -11.44 -13.46
N PRO A 71 21.53 -12.60 -13.98
CA PRO A 71 21.31 -12.80 -15.41
C PRO A 71 20.30 -11.82 -16.02
N GLN A 72 19.30 -11.41 -15.23
CA GLN A 72 18.26 -10.45 -15.60
C GLN A 72 18.86 -9.07 -15.90
N LEU A 73 19.71 -8.54 -15.01
CA LEU A 73 20.40 -7.28 -15.26
C LEU A 73 21.30 -7.36 -16.49
N LYS A 74 22.01 -8.47 -16.68
CA LYS A 74 22.84 -8.64 -17.89
C LYS A 74 22.00 -8.62 -19.18
N ARG A 75 20.80 -9.24 -19.16
CA ARG A 75 19.82 -9.14 -20.26
C ARG A 75 19.33 -7.70 -20.44
N ALA A 76 19.10 -6.95 -19.36
CA ALA A 76 18.75 -5.54 -19.43
C ALA A 76 19.86 -4.70 -20.07
N ASN A 77 21.13 -4.85 -19.64
CA ASN A 77 22.28 -4.16 -20.24
C ASN A 77 22.41 -4.44 -21.74
N ASP A 78 22.28 -5.71 -22.15
CA ASP A 78 22.36 -6.09 -23.57
C ASP A 78 21.22 -5.47 -24.37
N TRP A 79 19.99 -5.55 -23.86
CA TRP A 79 18.79 -5.01 -24.51
C TRP A 79 18.80 -3.48 -24.60
N THR A 80 19.14 -2.74 -23.54
CA THR A 80 19.21 -1.27 -23.59
C THR A 80 20.34 -0.81 -24.53
N ALA A 81 21.47 -1.53 -24.57
CA ALA A 81 22.52 -1.30 -25.55
C ALA A 81 22.13 -1.67 -26.99
N GLU A 82 21.15 -2.55 -27.22
CA GLU A 82 20.56 -2.80 -28.54
C GLU A 82 19.54 -1.71 -28.91
N MET A 83 18.73 -1.26 -27.95
CA MET A 83 17.75 -0.18 -28.16
C MET A 83 18.42 1.17 -28.44
N PHE A 84 19.50 1.53 -27.75
CA PHE A 84 20.30 2.72 -28.10
C PHE A 84 20.84 2.65 -29.54
N LYS A 85 21.24 1.46 -30.03
CA LYS A 85 21.65 1.26 -31.44
C LYS A 85 20.46 1.37 -32.40
N LYS A 86 19.29 0.81 -32.05
CA LYS A 86 18.02 0.93 -32.80
C LYS A 86 17.60 2.40 -32.96
N TYR A 87 17.77 3.21 -31.91
CA TYR A 87 17.49 4.65 -31.90
C TYR A 87 18.54 5.50 -32.64
N GLY A 88 19.68 4.91 -33.06
CA GLY A 88 20.72 5.59 -33.83
C GLY A 88 21.78 6.32 -33.01
N LEU A 89 21.91 6.03 -31.71
CA LEU A 89 22.98 6.60 -30.89
C LEU A 89 24.36 6.11 -31.35
N THR A 90 25.37 6.94 -31.14
CA THR A 90 26.77 6.65 -31.40
C THR A 90 27.47 6.15 -30.13
N ASN A 91 28.67 5.59 -30.27
CA ASN A 91 29.51 5.11 -29.16
C ASN A 91 28.79 4.16 -28.17
N VAL A 92 27.84 3.36 -28.65
CA VAL A 92 27.01 2.51 -27.77
C VAL A 92 27.76 1.27 -27.31
N HIS A 93 28.05 1.19 -26.01
CA HIS A 93 28.86 0.12 -25.41
C HIS A 93 28.49 -0.17 -23.95
N LEU A 94 29.10 -1.22 -23.40
CA LEU A 94 29.00 -1.59 -21.98
C LEU A 94 30.35 -1.34 -21.30
N GLU A 95 30.35 -0.63 -20.18
CA GLU A 95 31.54 -0.40 -19.34
C GLU A 95 31.53 -1.38 -18.16
N SER A 96 32.52 -2.27 -18.10
CA SER A 96 32.54 -3.42 -17.17
C SER A 96 33.34 -3.18 -15.89
N TYR A 97 32.83 -3.68 -14.77
CA TYR A 97 33.62 -3.90 -13.55
C TYR A 97 33.26 -5.24 -12.88
N SER A 98 34.18 -5.77 -12.07
CA SER A 98 34.04 -7.11 -11.46
C SER A 98 33.48 -7.05 -10.03
N ILE A 99 32.47 -7.85 -9.72
CA ILE A 99 32.02 -8.13 -8.35
C ILE A 99 32.44 -9.55 -7.90
N PRO A 100 32.73 -9.79 -6.61
CA PRO A 100 33.33 -11.05 -6.15
C PRO A 100 32.38 -12.26 -6.26
N HIS A 101 31.08 -12.02 -6.13
CA HIS A 101 30.00 -12.99 -6.29
C HIS A 101 28.77 -12.27 -6.86
N ALA A 102 27.82 -13.04 -7.40
CA ALA A 102 26.42 -12.65 -7.50
C ALA A 102 25.61 -13.44 -6.45
N TRP A 103 24.61 -12.81 -5.85
CA TRP A 103 23.71 -13.42 -4.88
C TRP A 103 22.31 -13.59 -5.47
N VAL A 104 21.62 -14.65 -5.09
CA VAL A 104 20.23 -14.91 -5.50
C VAL A 104 19.42 -15.34 -4.29
N ARG A 105 18.34 -14.60 -4.04
CA ARG A 105 17.34 -14.87 -3.01
C ARG A 105 16.71 -16.26 -3.17
N GLY A 106 16.42 -16.89 -2.05
CA GLY A 106 15.56 -18.08 -2.00
C GLY A 106 14.44 -17.89 -0.99
N THR A 107 13.80 -18.99 -0.58
CA THR A 107 12.66 -18.92 0.35
C THR A 107 13.08 -18.47 1.73
N ALA A 108 12.32 -17.54 2.32
CA ALA A 108 12.34 -17.22 3.73
C ALA A 108 10.95 -17.50 4.33
N SER A 109 10.89 -18.02 5.55
CA SER A 109 9.63 -18.22 6.28
C SER A 109 9.84 -18.09 7.79
N ALA A 110 8.85 -17.56 8.50
CA ALA A 110 8.85 -17.50 9.96
C ALA A 110 7.44 -17.66 10.55
N ARG A 111 7.38 -18.07 11.82
CA ARG A 111 6.15 -18.10 12.62
C ARG A 111 6.47 -17.90 14.09
N ILE A 112 5.55 -17.26 14.81
CA ILE A 112 5.50 -17.31 16.27
C ILE A 112 5.09 -18.72 16.68
N THR A 113 5.80 -19.32 17.64
CA THR A 113 5.49 -20.65 18.20
C THR A 113 5.04 -20.61 19.66
N ALA A 114 5.24 -19.48 20.35
CA ALA A 114 4.73 -19.19 21.69
C ALA A 114 4.70 -17.66 21.91
N PRO A 115 3.73 -17.09 22.65
CA PRO A 115 2.69 -17.79 23.43
C PRO A 115 1.49 -18.30 22.60
N THR A 116 1.15 -17.62 21.51
CA THR A 116 0.12 -18.03 20.54
C THR A 116 0.79 -18.23 19.18
N GLU A 117 0.45 -19.30 18.46
CA GLU A 117 1.00 -19.55 17.12
C GLU A 117 0.42 -18.58 16.09
N HIS A 118 1.30 -17.96 15.29
CA HIS A 118 0.92 -16.99 14.26
C HIS A 118 1.96 -16.96 13.12
N PRO A 119 1.58 -17.01 11.83
CA PRO A 119 2.51 -16.93 10.71
C PRO A 119 3.11 -15.53 10.58
N LEU A 120 4.33 -15.40 10.03
CA LEU A 120 4.98 -14.11 9.84
C LEU A 120 5.45 -13.93 8.39
N THR A 121 4.97 -12.87 7.74
CA THR A 121 5.43 -12.46 6.41
C THR A 121 6.83 -11.84 6.51
N ILE A 122 7.81 -12.52 5.91
CA ILE A 122 9.22 -12.09 5.91
C ILE A 122 9.86 -12.28 4.52
N ALA A 123 10.94 -11.57 4.27
CA ALA A 123 11.94 -11.90 3.24
C ALA A 123 13.34 -11.78 3.83
N SER A 124 14.33 -12.53 3.32
CA SER A 124 15.73 -12.30 3.64
C SER A 124 16.14 -10.85 3.35
N SER A 125 17.07 -10.24 4.08
CA SER A 125 17.77 -9.07 3.56
C SER A 125 18.67 -9.49 2.39
N ALA A 126 18.98 -8.59 1.46
CA ALA A 126 19.91 -8.91 0.39
C ALA A 126 21.29 -9.30 0.97
N TRP A 127 21.99 -10.23 0.31
CA TRP A 127 23.26 -10.79 0.78
C TRP A 127 23.21 -11.48 2.16
N ALA A 128 22.02 -11.75 2.72
CA ALA A 128 21.91 -12.50 3.96
C ALA A 128 22.33 -13.98 3.79
N PRO A 129 23.08 -14.57 4.74
CA PRO A 129 23.39 -15.99 4.74
C PRO A 129 22.19 -16.84 5.19
N ASN A 130 22.23 -18.11 4.83
CA ASN A 130 21.18 -19.07 5.11
C ASN A 130 21.14 -19.42 6.61
N THR A 131 19.96 -19.73 7.15
CA THR A 131 19.86 -20.42 8.43
C THR A 131 20.34 -21.88 8.26
N LYS A 132 20.56 -22.59 9.37
CA LYS A 132 20.96 -24.01 9.36
C LYS A 132 19.73 -24.92 9.20
N GLY A 133 18.96 -24.68 8.14
CA GLY A 133 17.55 -25.09 8.05
C GLY A 133 16.68 -24.32 9.05
N LYS A 134 15.54 -24.89 9.43
CA LYS A 134 14.68 -24.37 10.51
C LYS A 134 15.44 -24.20 11.83
N VAL A 135 15.48 -22.98 12.34
CA VAL A 135 15.96 -22.67 13.69
C VAL A 135 14.82 -22.11 14.53
N ARG A 136 14.70 -22.58 15.79
CA ARG A 136 13.76 -22.07 16.78
C ARG A 136 14.54 -21.44 17.93
N GLY A 137 14.07 -20.30 18.44
CA GLY A 137 14.69 -19.62 19.57
C GLY A 137 13.81 -18.53 20.19
N PRO A 138 14.18 -18.05 21.39
CA PRO A 138 13.51 -16.92 22.02
C PRO A 138 13.80 -15.63 21.25
N VAL A 139 12.82 -14.72 21.22
CA VAL A 139 13.04 -13.35 20.73
C VAL A 139 13.67 -12.50 21.81
N VAL A 140 14.69 -11.73 21.45
CA VAL A 140 15.27 -10.69 22.32
C VAL A 140 15.19 -9.34 21.62
N TYR A 141 14.65 -8.33 22.30
CA TYR A 141 14.84 -6.94 21.91
C TYR A 141 16.22 -6.48 22.38
N PHE A 142 17.10 -6.22 21.41
CA PHE A 142 18.42 -5.67 21.61
C PHE A 142 18.32 -4.15 21.55
N ASP A 143 18.16 -3.52 22.72
CA ASP A 143 17.83 -2.10 22.85
C ASP A 143 19.03 -1.15 22.77
N ALA A 144 20.25 -1.70 22.71
CA ALA A 144 21.52 -0.97 22.66
C ALA A 144 21.56 0.12 21.58
N LYS A 145 21.89 1.35 22.00
CA LYS A 145 22.00 2.53 21.11
C LYS A 145 23.45 2.90 20.80
N GLN A 146 24.39 2.46 21.63
CA GLN A 146 25.83 2.69 21.50
C GLN A 146 26.63 1.45 21.94
N PRO A 147 27.91 1.28 21.53
CA PRO A 147 28.68 0.05 21.81
C PRO A 147 28.81 -0.30 23.30
N GLU A 148 28.80 0.69 24.18
CA GLU A 148 28.87 0.53 25.63
C GLU A 148 27.65 -0.23 26.20
N ASP A 149 26.51 -0.20 25.50
CA ASP A 149 25.32 -0.95 25.88
C ASP A 149 25.47 -2.46 25.65
N PHE A 150 26.41 -2.91 24.80
CA PHE A 150 26.50 -4.32 24.41
C PHE A 150 26.80 -5.25 25.61
N GLU A 151 27.55 -4.77 26.61
CA GLU A 151 27.84 -5.50 27.85
C GLU A 151 26.54 -5.90 28.60
N LYS A 152 25.43 -5.16 28.43
CA LYS A 152 24.11 -5.52 28.99
C LYS A 152 23.57 -6.85 28.46
N PHE A 153 23.95 -7.23 27.24
CA PHE A 153 23.45 -8.40 26.52
C PHE A 153 24.40 -9.59 26.50
N LYS A 154 25.62 -9.42 27.02
CA LYS A 154 26.70 -10.40 26.99
C LYS A 154 26.37 -11.67 27.77
N GLY A 155 26.63 -12.82 27.14
CA GLY A 155 26.25 -14.15 27.60
C GLY A 155 24.75 -14.48 27.50
N LYS A 156 23.93 -13.66 26.81
CA LYS A 156 22.45 -13.77 26.85
C LYS A 156 21.78 -14.02 25.50
N LEU A 157 22.47 -13.83 24.37
CA LEU A 157 21.82 -13.92 23.04
C LEU A 157 22.04 -15.27 22.32
N LYS A 158 22.68 -16.24 22.98
CA LYS A 158 23.00 -17.55 22.40
C LYS A 158 21.74 -18.32 22.00
N GLY A 159 21.55 -18.52 20.69
CA GLY A 159 20.35 -19.17 20.14
C GLY A 159 19.14 -18.24 19.98
N ALA A 160 19.27 -16.95 20.32
CA ALA A 160 18.18 -15.98 20.20
C ALA A 160 17.97 -15.52 18.75
N ILE A 161 16.74 -15.07 18.48
CA ILE A 161 16.36 -14.33 17.29
C ILE A 161 16.18 -12.87 17.73
N VAL A 162 16.87 -11.93 17.09
CA VAL A 162 17.01 -10.57 17.64
C VAL A 162 16.23 -9.54 16.82
N ILE A 163 15.49 -8.67 17.53
CA ILE A 163 14.95 -7.41 16.99
C ILE A 163 15.77 -6.24 17.53
N ILE A 164 16.13 -5.26 16.70
CA ILE A 164 17.21 -4.27 17.00
C ILE A 164 16.73 -2.82 17.22
N GLN A 165 15.42 -2.56 17.12
CA GLN A 165 14.85 -1.22 17.26
C GLN A 165 13.43 -1.27 17.83
N GLU A 166 12.93 -0.13 18.30
CA GLU A 166 11.49 0.02 18.53
C GLU A 166 10.79 0.27 17.19
N PRO A 167 9.58 -0.25 16.96
CA PRO A 167 8.83 0.06 15.76
C PRO A 167 8.38 1.53 15.78
N ARG A 168 8.38 2.20 14.62
CA ARG A 168 7.77 3.54 14.52
C ARG A 168 6.24 3.43 14.64
N PRO A 169 5.53 4.42 15.22
CA PRO A 169 4.08 4.52 15.10
C PRO A 169 3.65 4.66 13.63
N LEU A 170 2.51 4.07 13.24
CA LEU A 170 1.91 4.28 11.92
C LEU A 170 0.81 5.35 11.90
N SER A 171 0.24 5.72 13.06
CA SER A 171 -0.94 6.58 13.13
C SER A 171 -0.89 7.64 14.25
N PRO A 172 -1.45 8.84 14.01
CA PRO A 172 -1.81 9.36 12.69
C PRO A 172 -0.55 9.67 11.88
N PRO A 173 -0.49 9.39 10.56
CA PRO A 173 0.46 10.11 9.72
C PRO A 173 0.13 11.60 9.83
N LYS A 174 1.14 12.44 10.05
CA LYS A 174 0.95 13.88 9.84
C LYS A 174 0.57 14.09 8.38
N PRO A 175 -0.32 15.03 8.04
CA PRO A 175 -0.40 15.54 6.68
C PRO A 175 1.00 16.02 6.27
N ILE A 176 1.58 15.35 5.28
CA ILE A 176 2.83 15.80 4.67
C ILE A 176 2.44 17.00 3.82
N ASP A 177 2.75 18.20 4.30
CA ASP A 177 2.77 19.36 3.43
C ASP A 177 3.99 19.19 2.52
N GLN A 178 3.77 18.59 1.34
CA GLN A 178 4.81 18.35 0.34
C GLN A 178 5.55 19.65 0.00
N ASN A 179 4.88 20.81 0.09
CA ASN A 179 5.53 22.11 -0.12
C ASN A 179 6.50 22.45 1.02
N ALA A 180 6.21 22.08 2.27
CA ALA A 180 7.12 22.33 3.39
C ALA A 180 8.36 21.42 3.40
N GLU A 181 8.31 20.26 2.73
CA GLU A 181 9.47 19.37 2.55
C GLU A 181 10.24 19.66 1.24
N ILE A 182 9.59 20.09 0.17
CA ILE A 182 10.23 20.44 -1.12
C ILE A 182 10.79 21.87 -1.11
N TYR A 183 10.07 22.81 -0.49
CA TYR A 183 10.38 24.24 -0.46
C TYR A 183 10.99 24.62 0.90
N HIS A 184 12.26 24.25 1.10
CA HIS A 184 13.07 24.98 2.05
C HIS A 184 13.23 26.43 1.56
N PRO A 185 12.96 27.46 2.40
CA PRO A 185 13.43 28.81 2.10
C PRO A 185 14.96 28.80 2.05
N LEU A 186 15.54 29.90 1.57
CA LEU A 186 16.99 30.08 1.50
C LEU A 186 17.61 30.15 2.91
N GLU A 187 17.82 29.00 3.59
CA GLU A 187 18.41 28.92 4.94
C GLU A 187 19.93 28.74 4.93
N GLU A 188 20.59 29.19 6.02
CA GLU A 188 22.00 29.63 6.13
C GLU A 188 23.07 28.91 5.29
N PRO A 189 24.06 29.64 4.72
CA PRO A 189 25.58 28.81 3.86
C PRO A 189 26.07 27.34 3.82
N PRO A 190 25.88 26.38 4.74
CA PRO A 190 26.98 25.44 5.06
C PRO A 190 28.42 26.05 5.18
N PRO A 191 29.48 25.25 5.39
CA PRO A 191 30.83 25.74 5.74
C PRO A 191 31.59 26.53 4.67
N GLN A 192 32.59 27.31 5.10
CA GLN A 192 33.49 28.02 4.18
C GLN A 192 34.58 27.09 3.60
N ALA A 193 35.08 27.45 2.41
CA ALA A 193 36.12 26.69 1.71
C ALA A 193 37.41 26.53 2.54
N GLY A 194 37.66 25.31 3.02
CA GLY A 194 38.79 24.96 3.88
C GLY A 194 38.38 24.34 5.22
N GLU A 195 37.12 24.48 5.62
CA GLU A 195 36.54 23.68 6.70
C GLU A 195 36.17 22.28 6.19
N PRO A 196 36.25 21.23 7.02
CA PRO A 196 35.72 19.92 6.63
C PRO A 196 34.21 20.02 6.43
N GLY A 197 33.68 19.39 5.38
CA GLY A 197 32.24 19.25 5.20
C GLY A 197 31.59 18.57 6.42
N GLN A 198 30.28 18.78 6.60
CA GLN A 198 29.57 18.09 7.69
C GLN A 198 29.82 16.57 7.56
N PRO A 199 30.31 15.90 8.62
CA PRO A 199 30.68 14.50 8.54
C PRO A 199 29.43 13.67 8.26
N ASP A 200 29.52 12.84 7.23
CA ASP A 200 28.41 12.03 6.74
C ASP A 200 27.73 11.26 7.90
N PRO A 201 26.43 11.49 8.18
CA PRO A 201 25.69 10.73 9.17
C PRO A 201 25.68 9.23 8.90
N TYR A 202 25.82 8.82 7.62
CA TYR A 202 25.80 7.43 7.19
C TYR A 202 27.09 6.68 7.53
N GLU A 203 28.29 7.26 7.39
CA GLU A 203 29.55 6.67 7.91
C GLU A 203 29.43 6.25 9.38
N LYS A 204 28.90 7.16 10.22
CA LYS A 204 28.71 6.91 11.67
C LYS A 204 27.69 5.80 11.92
N TYR A 205 26.59 5.77 11.15
CA TYR A 205 25.58 4.71 11.20
C TYR A 205 26.16 3.35 10.79
N MET A 206 26.90 3.29 9.68
CA MET A 206 27.48 2.07 9.13
C MET A 206 28.51 1.46 10.07
N ARG A 207 29.37 2.28 10.69
CA ARG A 207 30.30 1.83 11.73
C ARG A 207 29.55 1.19 12.92
N ALA A 208 28.52 1.85 13.45
CA ALA A 208 27.74 1.31 14.56
C ALA A 208 26.96 0.02 14.17
N ALA A 209 26.51 -0.09 12.92
CA ALA A 209 25.89 -1.29 12.39
C ALA A 209 26.88 -2.47 12.28
N LYS A 210 28.13 -2.21 11.84
CA LYS A 210 29.21 -3.19 11.75
C LYS A 210 29.63 -3.71 13.12
N GLU A 211 29.87 -2.81 14.07
CA GLU A 211 30.21 -3.14 15.47
C GLU A 211 29.10 -3.97 16.14
N ARG A 212 27.83 -3.56 16.00
CA ARG A 212 26.67 -4.35 16.48
C ARG A 212 26.63 -5.75 15.88
N THR A 213 26.78 -5.87 14.56
CA THR A 213 26.59 -7.15 13.86
C THR A 213 27.71 -8.16 14.20
N ALA A 214 28.92 -7.67 14.46
CA ALA A 214 30.00 -8.49 15.02
C ALA A 214 29.64 -9.02 16.42
N PHE A 215 29.21 -8.16 17.34
CA PHE A 215 28.82 -8.56 18.71
C PHE A 215 27.69 -9.60 18.72
N LEU A 216 26.61 -9.38 17.96
CA LEU A 216 25.50 -10.33 17.86
C LEU A 216 25.96 -11.72 17.37
N LYS A 217 26.97 -11.78 16.49
CA LYS A 217 27.54 -13.02 15.99
C LYS A 217 28.40 -13.75 17.02
N GLU A 218 29.21 -13.02 17.78
CA GLU A 218 30.04 -13.57 18.85
C GLU A 218 29.19 -14.16 19.99
N GLU A 219 28.07 -13.50 20.32
CA GLU A 219 27.07 -14.01 21.27
C GLU A 219 26.28 -15.24 20.77
N GLY A 220 26.35 -15.55 19.47
CA GLY A 220 25.68 -16.72 18.89
C GLY A 220 24.18 -16.53 18.62
N VAL A 221 23.77 -15.32 18.21
CA VAL A 221 22.45 -15.06 17.61
C VAL A 221 22.26 -15.93 16.36
N VAL A 222 21.06 -16.47 16.15
CA VAL A 222 20.77 -17.35 14.99
C VAL A 222 20.09 -16.64 13.82
N ALA A 223 19.35 -15.55 14.09
CA ALA A 223 18.81 -14.66 13.07
C ALA A 223 18.53 -13.25 13.61
N VAL A 224 18.50 -12.26 12.73
CA VAL A 224 18.08 -10.87 13.01
C VAL A 224 16.84 -10.54 12.19
N LEU A 225 15.83 -9.96 12.85
CA LEU A 225 14.63 -9.42 12.21
C LEU A 225 14.66 -7.89 12.20
N ARG A 226 14.41 -7.30 11.03
CA ARG A 226 14.33 -5.86 10.79
C ARG A 226 12.90 -5.45 10.48
N ASP A 227 12.42 -4.41 11.15
CA ASP A 227 11.15 -3.76 10.83
C ASP A 227 11.22 -3.19 9.41
N SER A 228 10.28 -3.58 8.54
CA SER A 228 10.15 -2.99 7.20
C SER A 228 9.68 -1.54 7.23
N ASN A 229 9.06 -1.10 8.32
CA ASN A 229 8.58 0.26 8.55
C ASN A 229 7.60 0.81 7.48
N LYS A 230 7.03 -0.06 6.63
CA LYS A 230 5.96 0.26 5.68
C LYS A 230 4.59 -0.22 6.24
N PRO A 231 3.47 0.33 5.77
CA PRO A 231 2.11 -0.14 6.09
C PRO A 231 1.69 -1.30 5.17
N HIS A 232 0.45 -1.75 5.30
CA HIS A 232 -0.23 -2.68 4.37
C HIS A 232 0.46 -4.05 4.21
N ALA A 233 1.16 -4.53 5.24
CA ALA A 233 2.00 -5.74 5.15
C ALA A 233 3.05 -5.69 4.02
N LEU A 234 3.50 -4.49 3.63
CA LEU A 234 4.63 -4.30 2.74
C LEU A 234 5.95 -4.65 3.47
N LEU A 235 6.80 -5.38 2.76
CA LEU A 235 8.20 -5.54 3.12
C LEU A 235 9.02 -4.39 2.54
N SER A 236 10.17 -4.12 3.15
CA SER A 236 11.22 -3.28 2.59
C SER A 236 12.43 -4.14 2.31
N MET A 237 13.31 -3.69 1.41
CA MET A 237 14.60 -4.31 1.15
C MET A 237 15.75 -3.32 1.36
N THR A 238 16.89 -3.87 1.77
CA THR A 238 18.25 -3.32 1.67
C THR A 238 19.21 -4.51 1.79
N ASP A 239 20.50 -4.26 1.63
CA ASP A 239 21.56 -5.13 2.13
C ASP A 239 21.38 -5.52 3.61
N GLY A 240 21.70 -6.78 3.92
CA GLY A 240 21.91 -7.34 5.26
C GLY A 240 23.38 -7.32 5.70
N THR A 241 24.18 -6.47 5.05
CA THR A 241 25.63 -6.29 5.23
C THR A 241 25.95 -4.79 5.32
N THR A 242 27.16 -4.44 5.78
CA THR A 242 27.72 -3.08 5.68
C THR A 242 28.80 -2.97 4.61
N GLU A 243 29.10 -4.07 3.91
CA GLU A 243 30.13 -4.17 2.88
C GLU A 243 29.48 -4.63 1.56
N PRO A 244 29.49 -3.81 0.49
CA PRO A 244 28.84 -4.14 -0.78
C PRO A 244 29.31 -5.47 -1.38
N PHE A 245 28.36 -6.24 -1.93
CA PHE A 245 28.58 -7.56 -2.56
C PHE A 245 29.24 -8.62 -1.66
N GLN A 246 29.23 -8.42 -0.33
CA GLN A 246 29.71 -9.39 0.65
C GLN A 246 28.56 -10.01 1.43
N MET A 247 28.72 -11.29 1.76
CA MET A 247 27.72 -11.99 2.58
C MET A 247 27.66 -11.44 3.99
N GLY A 248 26.44 -11.13 4.44
CA GLY A 248 26.15 -10.69 5.80
C GLY A 248 26.66 -11.68 6.86
N LEU A 249 27.03 -11.16 8.02
CA LEU A 249 27.63 -11.96 9.09
C LEU A 249 26.63 -12.91 9.79
N LEU A 250 25.33 -12.60 9.73
CA LEU A 250 24.21 -13.30 10.37
C LEU A 250 23.00 -13.41 9.42
N PRO A 251 22.21 -14.51 9.47
CA PRO A 251 20.95 -14.58 8.75
C PRO A 251 20.04 -13.43 9.17
N THR A 252 19.69 -12.59 8.20
CA THR A 252 18.91 -11.37 8.45
C THR A 252 17.70 -11.37 7.54
N ALA A 253 16.54 -10.98 8.07
CA ALA A 253 15.31 -10.85 7.31
C ALA A 253 14.57 -9.56 7.66
N PHE A 254 13.95 -8.96 6.66
CA PHE A 254 12.89 -7.98 6.85
C PHE A 254 11.57 -8.69 7.15
N ILE A 255 10.83 -8.13 8.09
CA ILE A 255 9.49 -8.57 8.49
C ILE A 255 8.53 -7.40 8.33
N THR A 256 7.28 -7.68 7.94
CA THR A 256 6.21 -6.67 7.86
C THR A 256 6.10 -5.90 9.16
N GLY A 257 5.85 -4.59 9.09
CA GLY A 257 5.82 -3.75 10.29
C GLY A 257 4.74 -4.16 11.29
N GLU A 258 3.62 -4.70 10.80
CA GLU A 258 2.55 -5.34 11.55
C GLU A 258 3.08 -6.50 12.42
N GLY A 259 3.78 -7.46 11.79
CA GLY A 259 4.40 -8.60 12.49
C GLY A 259 5.49 -8.18 13.49
N TYR A 260 6.32 -7.18 13.14
CA TYR A 260 7.34 -6.64 14.04
C TYR A 260 6.71 -5.97 15.28
N ARG A 261 5.68 -5.13 15.07
CA ARG A 261 4.93 -4.47 16.15
C ARG A 261 4.22 -5.47 17.05
N MET A 262 3.64 -6.53 16.49
CA MET A 262 3.04 -7.62 17.27
C MET A 262 4.06 -8.33 18.16
N ILE A 263 5.23 -8.73 17.63
CA ILE A 263 6.29 -9.35 18.42
C ILE A 263 6.74 -8.42 19.56
N TYR A 264 6.96 -7.14 19.25
CA TYR A 264 7.34 -6.13 20.24
C TYR A 264 6.25 -5.86 21.30
N ARG A 265 4.95 -5.98 20.95
CA ARG A 265 3.83 -6.00 21.92
C ARG A 265 3.87 -7.23 22.82
N MET A 266 4.04 -8.42 22.25
CA MET A 266 4.05 -9.68 22.98
C MET A 266 5.22 -9.74 23.99
N LEU A 267 6.41 -9.26 23.60
CA LEU A 267 7.59 -9.15 24.48
C LEU A 267 7.34 -8.28 25.72
N LYS A 268 6.43 -7.30 25.67
CA LYS A 268 6.01 -6.50 26.83
C LYS A 268 5.00 -7.22 27.75
N LYS A 269 4.60 -8.45 27.42
CA LYS A 269 3.65 -9.28 28.18
C LYS A 269 4.24 -10.63 28.62
N GLY A 270 5.25 -11.15 27.92
CA GLY A 270 5.92 -12.39 28.28
C GLY A 270 7.02 -12.78 27.28
N PRO A 271 7.65 -13.96 27.46
CA PRO A 271 8.59 -14.49 26.48
C PRO A 271 7.87 -14.83 25.16
N VAL A 272 8.57 -14.65 24.05
CA VAL A 272 8.13 -14.98 22.69
C VAL A 272 9.14 -15.94 22.09
N GLU A 273 8.68 -16.98 21.39
CA GLU A 273 9.55 -17.87 20.60
C GLU A 273 9.13 -17.84 19.13
N LEU A 274 10.11 -17.83 18.23
CA LEU A 274 9.89 -17.97 16.78
C LEU A 274 10.57 -19.22 16.25
N GLU A 275 10.02 -19.75 15.17
CA GLU A 275 10.70 -20.61 14.21
C GLU A 275 10.96 -19.80 12.93
N ILE A 276 12.17 -19.87 12.37
CA ILE A 276 12.58 -19.17 11.15
C ILE A 276 13.46 -20.06 10.26
N GLU A 277 13.31 -19.94 8.95
CA GLU A 277 14.13 -20.59 7.94
C GLU A 277 14.43 -19.60 6.79
N ILE A 278 15.70 -19.49 6.40
CA ILE A 278 16.16 -18.63 5.29
C ILE A 278 17.09 -19.47 4.40
N SER A 279 16.80 -19.47 3.10
CA SER A 279 17.68 -20.01 2.08
C SER A 279 17.96 -18.94 1.01
N ASN A 280 19.21 -18.80 0.60
CA ASN A 280 19.68 -18.00 -0.53
C ASN A 280 20.85 -18.75 -1.22
N SER A 281 21.38 -18.24 -2.33
CA SER A 281 22.50 -18.85 -3.06
C SER A 281 23.49 -17.83 -3.63
N LEU A 282 24.66 -18.31 -4.07
CA LEU A 282 25.80 -17.50 -4.52
C LEU A 282 26.47 -18.09 -5.76
N SER A 283 27.02 -17.23 -6.61
CA SER A 283 27.93 -17.64 -7.68
C SER A 283 29.25 -18.20 -7.11
N LYS A 284 29.81 -19.21 -7.79
CA LYS A 284 31.09 -19.85 -7.43
C LYS A 284 32.33 -19.11 -7.95
N LYS A 285 32.13 -17.96 -8.59
CA LYS A 285 33.15 -17.14 -9.27
C LYS A 285 32.73 -15.66 -9.24
N PRO A 286 33.69 -14.72 -9.35
CA PRO A 286 33.40 -13.34 -9.72
C PRO A 286 32.54 -13.23 -10.97
N VAL A 287 31.80 -12.13 -11.06
CA VAL A 287 30.86 -11.81 -12.13
C VAL A 287 31.17 -10.41 -12.64
N GLU A 288 31.18 -10.23 -13.95
CA GLU A 288 31.28 -8.92 -14.58
C GLU A 288 29.88 -8.28 -14.63
N VAL A 289 29.80 -7.02 -14.22
CA VAL A 289 28.60 -6.17 -14.25
C VAL A 289 28.91 -4.89 -15.01
N TYR A 290 27.87 -4.23 -15.54
CA TYR A 290 28.05 -3.28 -16.63
C TYR A 290 27.20 -2.01 -16.45
N ASN A 291 27.83 -0.84 -16.58
CA ASN A 291 27.11 0.38 -16.95
C ASN A 291 26.83 0.35 -18.45
N THR A 292 25.70 0.91 -18.89
CA THR A 292 25.30 0.95 -20.31
C THR A 292 25.40 2.38 -20.83
N VAL A 293 26.18 2.62 -21.88
CA VAL A 293 26.52 3.97 -22.37
C VAL A 293 26.13 4.13 -23.83
N GLY A 294 25.60 5.30 -24.20
CA GLY A 294 25.40 5.75 -25.58
C GLY A 294 25.52 7.27 -25.71
N GLU A 295 25.83 7.78 -26.90
CA GLU A 295 26.10 9.20 -27.13
C GLU A 295 25.37 9.77 -28.37
N ILE A 296 24.78 10.96 -28.22
CA ILE A 296 24.50 11.87 -29.34
C ILE A 296 25.67 12.86 -29.42
N ARG A 297 26.53 12.68 -30.42
CA ARG A 297 27.78 13.44 -30.56
C ARG A 297 27.54 14.93 -30.84
N GLY A 298 28.24 15.78 -30.11
CA GLY A 298 28.21 17.24 -30.28
C GLY A 298 28.82 17.73 -31.59
N THR A 299 28.51 18.97 -31.94
CA THR A 299 28.92 19.61 -33.21
C THR A 299 30.06 20.61 -33.04
N GLU A 300 29.86 21.67 -32.25
CA GLU A 300 30.86 22.72 -32.01
C GLU A 300 31.88 22.35 -30.93
N LYS A 301 31.43 21.63 -29.89
CA LYS A 301 32.18 21.28 -28.69
C LYS A 301 32.06 19.76 -28.40
N PRO A 302 32.40 18.86 -29.36
CA PRO A 302 32.16 17.41 -29.23
C PRO A 302 32.91 16.74 -28.06
N ASP A 303 33.97 17.39 -27.57
CA ASP A 303 34.79 16.92 -26.45
C ASP A 303 34.27 17.42 -25.08
N GLU A 304 33.32 18.36 -25.04
CA GLU A 304 32.56 18.74 -23.83
C GLU A 304 31.29 17.89 -23.75
N GLY A 305 30.89 17.50 -22.53
CA GLY A 305 29.81 16.55 -22.30
C GLY A 305 28.67 17.06 -21.40
N VAL A 306 27.47 16.56 -21.61
CA VAL A 306 26.33 16.62 -20.68
C VAL A 306 25.85 15.19 -20.45
N ILE A 307 25.60 14.81 -19.20
CA ILE A 307 25.16 13.45 -18.85
C ILE A 307 23.67 13.46 -18.47
N LEU A 308 22.92 12.52 -19.04
CA LEU A 308 21.65 12.04 -18.48
C LEU A 308 21.86 10.64 -17.93
N GLY A 309 21.25 10.33 -16.78
CA GLY A 309 21.32 8.97 -16.23
C GLY A 309 20.22 8.58 -15.25
N ALA A 310 20.23 7.30 -14.94
CA ALA A 310 19.38 6.57 -14.00
C ALA A 310 20.06 5.21 -13.75
N HIS A 311 19.71 4.49 -12.70
CA HIS A 311 20.21 3.13 -12.52
C HIS A 311 19.32 2.08 -13.21
N LEU A 312 19.95 1.02 -13.71
CA LEU A 312 19.29 -0.09 -14.41
C LEU A 312 19.16 -1.32 -13.54
N ASP A 313 19.88 -1.44 -12.42
CA ASP A 313 19.60 -2.48 -11.43
C ASP A 313 18.37 -2.18 -10.57
N SER A 314 17.95 -3.15 -9.77
CA SER A 314 16.85 -3.04 -8.81
C SER A 314 16.97 -4.10 -7.71
N TRP A 315 16.31 -3.92 -6.57
CA TRP A 315 15.98 -5.04 -5.69
C TRP A 315 15.11 -6.10 -6.37
N ASP A 316 15.04 -7.24 -5.71
CA ASP A 316 14.46 -8.50 -6.15
C ASP A 316 13.27 -8.95 -5.26
N LEU A 317 12.50 -7.99 -4.72
CA LEU A 317 11.18 -8.25 -4.13
C LEU A 317 10.01 -8.00 -5.09
N GLY A 318 10.17 -7.04 -6.00
CA GLY A 318 9.20 -6.66 -7.03
C GLY A 318 9.79 -6.88 -8.42
N THR A 319 9.68 -5.88 -9.29
CA THR A 319 10.16 -5.94 -10.69
C THR A 319 11.12 -4.80 -11.07
N GLY A 320 11.43 -3.89 -10.15
CA GLY A 320 12.25 -2.70 -10.43
C GLY A 320 11.50 -1.67 -11.28
N SER A 321 10.18 -1.54 -11.13
CA SER A 321 9.33 -0.79 -12.08
C SER A 321 9.39 0.71 -11.84
N THR A 322 9.05 1.16 -10.64
CA THR A 322 9.23 2.54 -10.17
C THR A 322 10.65 2.80 -9.66
N ASP A 323 11.46 1.75 -9.54
CA ASP A 323 12.68 1.74 -8.73
C ASP A 323 13.78 0.88 -9.40
N ASN A 324 14.52 1.37 -10.40
CA ASN A 324 14.34 2.63 -11.14
C ASN A 324 14.09 2.35 -12.64
N GLY A 325 13.04 1.58 -12.93
CA GLY A 325 12.60 1.33 -14.30
C GLY A 325 12.08 2.60 -14.97
N THR A 326 11.31 3.42 -14.25
CA THR A 326 10.76 4.69 -14.74
C THR A 326 11.83 5.68 -15.18
N GLY A 327 12.87 5.92 -14.39
CA GLY A 327 14.00 6.79 -14.76
C GLY A 327 14.85 6.20 -15.88
N SER A 328 15.18 4.90 -15.82
CA SER A 328 15.88 4.22 -16.92
C SER A 328 15.14 4.37 -18.26
N MET A 329 13.81 4.18 -18.27
CA MET A 329 13.01 4.31 -19.49
C MET A 329 12.78 5.77 -19.90
N ALA A 330 12.70 6.72 -18.96
CA ALA A 330 12.67 8.15 -19.27
C ALA A 330 13.98 8.64 -19.91
N VAL A 331 15.13 8.14 -19.47
CA VAL A 331 16.44 8.38 -20.11
C VAL A 331 16.51 7.76 -21.51
N MET A 332 15.95 6.55 -21.70
CA MET A 332 15.86 5.93 -23.03
C MET A 332 14.88 6.63 -23.97
N GLU A 333 13.77 7.16 -23.46
CA GLU A 333 12.79 7.92 -24.25
C GLU A 333 13.34 9.30 -24.64
N ALA A 334 14.09 9.95 -23.74
CA ALA A 334 14.88 11.14 -24.07
C ALA A 334 15.94 10.86 -25.16
N ALA A 335 16.64 9.73 -25.07
CA ALA A 335 17.60 9.28 -26.08
C ALA A 335 16.93 9.03 -27.44
N ARG A 336 15.78 8.32 -27.45
CA ARG A 336 14.95 8.08 -28.64
C ARG A 336 14.57 9.40 -29.30
N THR A 337 13.95 10.30 -28.53
CA THR A 337 13.42 11.58 -29.02
C THR A 337 14.49 12.49 -29.59
N LEU A 338 15.61 12.68 -28.88
CA LEU A 338 16.69 13.57 -29.33
C LEU A 338 17.37 13.06 -30.62
N ALA A 339 17.53 11.74 -30.77
CA ALA A 339 18.07 11.13 -31.99
C ALA A 339 17.04 11.14 -33.15
N LYS A 340 15.77 10.84 -32.85
CA LYS A 340 14.64 10.82 -33.79
C LYS A 340 14.39 12.18 -34.47
N LEU A 341 14.56 13.26 -33.72
CA LEU A 341 14.44 14.64 -34.20
C LEU A 341 15.71 15.16 -34.92
N ASP A 342 16.76 14.33 -35.00
CA ASP A 342 18.08 14.63 -35.58
C ASP A 342 18.72 15.93 -35.05
N LEU A 343 18.49 16.26 -33.78
CA LEU A 343 18.94 17.51 -33.18
C LEU A 343 20.47 17.57 -33.07
N LYS A 344 21.01 18.79 -33.18
CA LYS A 344 22.45 19.05 -33.32
C LYS A 344 23.00 19.84 -32.12
N PRO A 345 23.19 19.19 -30.95
CA PRO A 345 23.73 19.88 -29.77
C PRO A 345 25.16 20.35 -30.02
N LYS A 346 25.61 21.40 -29.30
CA LYS A 346 27.00 21.85 -29.37
C LYS A 346 27.92 20.87 -28.66
N ARG A 347 27.57 20.50 -27.42
CA ARG A 347 28.22 19.45 -26.61
C ARG A 347 27.72 18.06 -26.98
N THR A 348 28.47 17.02 -26.61
CA THR A 348 28.00 15.64 -26.68
C THR A 348 27.02 15.38 -25.53
N ILE A 349 25.87 14.77 -25.82
CA ILE A 349 24.93 14.28 -24.81
C ILE A 349 25.20 12.78 -24.63
N ARG A 350 25.61 12.38 -23.42
CA ARG A 350 25.92 11.00 -23.05
C ARG A 350 24.81 10.47 -22.14
N PHE A 351 24.20 9.36 -22.53
CA PHE A 351 23.16 8.66 -21.79
C PHE A 351 23.83 7.48 -21.08
N VAL A 352 23.71 7.41 -19.75
CA VAL A 352 24.33 6.36 -18.94
C VAL A 352 23.29 5.71 -18.05
N LEU A 353 23.10 4.41 -18.22
CA LEU A 353 22.31 3.59 -17.31
C LEU A 353 23.27 2.83 -16.39
N PHE A 354 23.30 3.21 -15.12
CA PHE A 354 24.24 2.69 -14.13
C PHE A 354 23.83 1.31 -13.60
N THR A 355 24.74 0.66 -12.86
CA THR A 355 24.53 -0.63 -12.22
C THR A 355 25.18 -0.62 -10.84
N GLY A 356 24.51 -1.17 -9.82
CA GLY A 356 25.00 -1.18 -8.44
C GLY A 356 24.76 0.14 -7.71
N GLU A 357 23.76 0.93 -8.13
CA GLU A 357 23.27 2.07 -7.34
C GLU A 357 22.81 1.55 -5.97
N GLU A 358 21.95 0.54 -6.01
CA GLU A 358 21.26 -0.14 -4.89
C GLU A 358 22.23 -0.73 -3.84
N GLN A 359 23.53 -0.78 -4.12
CA GLN A 359 24.59 -1.21 -3.18
C GLN A 359 25.59 -0.09 -2.84
N GLY A 360 25.22 1.18 -3.05
CA GLY A 360 25.94 2.37 -2.61
C GLY A 360 26.56 3.23 -3.72
N LEU A 361 25.85 3.44 -4.84
CA LEU A 361 26.28 4.23 -6.00
C LEU A 361 27.52 3.66 -6.71
N ILE A 362 27.66 2.33 -6.76
CA ILE A 362 28.90 1.70 -7.21
C ILE A 362 29.17 1.96 -8.69
N GLY A 363 28.16 1.80 -9.56
CA GLY A 363 28.29 2.00 -11.00
C GLY A 363 28.76 3.39 -11.38
N SER A 364 28.17 4.43 -10.80
CA SER A 364 28.59 5.82 -11.00
C SER A 364 29.97 6.11 -10.39
N LYS A 365 30.31 5.53 -9.24
CA LYS A 365 31.65 5.66 -8.61
C LYS A 365 32.76 4.96 -9.41
N GLU A 366 32.48 3.83 -10.06
CA GLU A 366 33.41 3.19 -10.99
C GLU A 366 33.51 3.99 -12.30
N TYR A 367 32.39 4.45 -12.86
CA TYR A 367 32.33 5.31 -14.04
C TYR A 367 33.15 6.60 -13.84
N VAL A 368 32.92 7.35 -12.76
CA VAL A 368 33.66 8.57 -12.41
C VAL A 368 35.16 8.32 -12.22
N ARG A 369 35.54 7.11 -11.77
CA ARG A 369 36.94 6.69 -11.65
C ARG A 369 37.59 6.36 -13.00
N ALA A 370 36.86 5.69 -13.90
CA ALA A 370 37.31 5.41 -15.26
C ALA A 370 37.45 6.70 -16.09
N HIS A 371 36.44 7.56 -16.03
CA HIS A 371 36.35 8.84 -16.75
C HIS A 371 37.07 10.01 -16.07
N LYS A 372 37.99 9.74 -15.12
CA LYS A 372 38.64 10.76 -14.28
C LYS A 372 39.34 11.89 -15.08
N SER A 373 39.83 11.60 -16.29
CA SER A 373 40.42 12.60 -17.20
C SER A 373 39.40 13.44 -17.98
N GLU A 374 38.13 13.02 -18.04
CA GLU A 374 37.04 13.72 -18.75
C GLU A 374 36.19 14.60 -17.83
N LEU A 375 36.21 14.38 -16.50
CA LEU A 375 35.42 15.15 -15.50
C LEU A 375 35.58 16.68 -15.57
N GLY A 376 36.71 17.17 -16.08
CA GLY A 376 36.95 18.60 -16.32
C GLY A 376 36.24 19.18 -17.56
N LYS A 377 35.61 18.33 -18.38
CA LYS A 377 34.86 18.68 -19.60
C LYS A 377 33.36 18.33 -19.51
N ILE A 378 32.92 17.71 -18.42
CA ILE A 378 31.50 17.44 -18.17
C ILE A 378 30.88 18.71 -17.57
N SER A 379 29.91 19.28 -18.28
CA SER A 379 29.18 20.48 -17.83
C SER A 379 28.23 20.16 -16.68
N GLY A 380 27.66 18.96 -16.64
CA GLY A 380 26.80 18.51 -15.55
C GLY A 380 26.18 17.15 -15.83
N ALA A 381 25.58 16.55 -14.80
CA ALA A 381 24.90 15.27 -14.85
C ALA A 381 23.53 15.36 -14.16
N LEU A 382 22.44 15.17 -14.90
CA LEU A 382 21.08 15.08 -14.33
C LEU A 382 20.64 13.63 -14.23
N ILE A 383 20.30 13.21 -13.02
CA ILE A 383 19.83 11.85 -12.71
C ILE A 383 18.34 11.85 -12.37
N HIS A 384 17.61 10.83 -12.83
CA HIS A 384 16.17 10.65 -12.61
C HIS A 384 15.93 9.40 -11.76
N ASP A 385 15.48 9.57 -10.51
CA ASP A 385 15.69 8.55 -9.46
C ASP A 385 14.67 8.61 -8.30
N SER A 386 13.40 8.97 -8.58
CA SER A 386 12.42 9.23 -7.52
C SER A 386 11.01 8.77 -7.89
N GLY A 387 10.90 7.54 -8.37
CA GLY A 387 9.62 6.89 -8.60
C GLY A 387 8.92 7.31 -9.90
N THR A 388 7.59 7.46 -9.83
CA THR A 388 6.73 7.60 -11.01
C THR A 388 5.97 8.92 -11.13
N GLY A 389 5.95 9.77 -10.10
CA GLY A 389 5.26 11.06 -10.18
C GLY A 389 6.03 12.06 -11.03
N ARG A 390 5.35 13.10 -11.51
CA ARG A 390 5.95 14.13 -12.38
C ARG A 390 7.15 14.82 -11.75
N VAL A 391 8.11 15.21 -12.58
CA VAL A 391 9.22 16.07 -12.16
C VAL A 391 8.67 17.46 -11.86
N LEU A 392 8.63 17.79 -10.57
CA LEU A 392 8.21 19.09 -10.03
C LEU A 392 9.33 20.11 -10.16
N ALA A 393 10.57 19.77 -9.81
CA ALA A 393 11.72 20.69 -9.85
C ALA A 393 13.03 19.97 -10.23
N ILE A 394 14.08 20.74 -10.45
CA ILE A 394 15.46 20.24 -10.50
C ILE A 394 16.14 20.59 -9.16
N GLY A 395 16.74 19.61 -8.51
CA GLY A 395 17.53 19.80 -7.29
C GLY A 395 18.98 20.14 -7.63
N LEU A 396 19.51 21.19 -7.00
CA LEU A 396 20.80 21.81 -7.34
C LEU A 396 21.96 21.44 -6.41
N HIS A 397 21.74 20.58 -5.40
CA HIS A 397 22.71 20.24 -4.35
C HIS A 397 23.46 21.48 -3.80
N ASP A 398 22.75 22.45 -3.26
CA ASP A 398 23.21 23.80 -2.87
C ASP A 398 24.15 24.54 -3.85
N ASN A 399 24.19 24.24 -5.15
CA ASN A 399 25.00 25.01 -6.10
C ASN A 399 24.29 26.31 -6.51
N TYR A 400 24.34 27.31 -5.62
CA TYR A 400 23.67 28.61 -5.80
C TYR A 400 24.08 29.35 -7.09
N GLN A 401 25.23 29.02 -7.70
CA GLN A 401 25.66 29.61 -8.98
C GLN A 401 24.93 29.02 -10.20
N ASP A 402 24.41 27.79 -10.11
CA ASP A 402 23.63 27.18 -11.19
C ASP A 402 22.22 27.78 -11.28
N ARG A 403 21.68 28.31 -10.17
CA ARG A 403 20.24 28.62 -10.04
C ARG A 403 19.70 29.52 -11.16
N GLU A 404 20.36 30.65 -11.46
CA GLU A 404 19.93 31.55 -12.55
C GLU A 404 20.07 30.88 -13.93
N ILE A 405 21.07 30.02 -14.13
CA ILE A 405 21.29 29.34 -15.42
C ILE A 405 20.27 28.22 -15.62
N VAL A 406 19.96 27.45 -14.56
CA VAL A 406 18.94 26.39 -14.59
C VAL A 406 17.56 26.98 -14.76
N ASP A 407 17.23 28.12 -14.12
CA ASP A 407 16.00 28.86 -14.38
C ASP A 407 15.83 29.19 -15.88
N HIS A 408 16.90 29.65 -16.55
CA HIS A 408 16.87 29.90 -18.00
C HIS A 408 16.78 28.61 -18.84
N VAL A 409 17.39 27.50 -18.40
CA VAL A 409 17.33 26.19 -19.07
C VAL A 409 15.94 25.56 -18.97
N ILE A 410 15.21 25.74 -17.86
CA ILE A 410 13.85 25.18 -17.67
C ILE A 410 12.73 26.17 -18.02
N ALA A 411 13.01 27.45 -18.28
CA ALA A 411 11.99 28.43 -18.68
C ALA A 411 11.10 27.99 -19.88
N PRO A 412 11.61 27.28 -20.92
CA PRO A 412 10.77 26.72 -21.99
C PRO A 412 9.75 25.67 -21.50
N LEU A 413 10.00 25.03 -20.35
CA LEU A 413 9.17 24.00 -19.75
C LEU A 413 8.01 24.57 -18.90
N GLY A 414 7.79 25.88 -18.91
CA GLY A 414 6.75 26.54 -18.10
C GLY A 414 5.33 26.01 -18.31
N GLU A 415 5.00 25.45 -19.47
CA GLU A 415 3.70 24.82 -19.72
C GLU A 415 3.51 23.48 -18.96
N LEU A 416 4.60 22.80 -18.55
CA LEU A 416 4.56 21.61 -17.69
C LEU A 416 4.24 21.92 -16.22
N LYS A 417 4.27 23.21 -15.85
CA LYS A 417 4.07 23.76 -14.49
C LYS A 417 5.06 23.22 -13.46
N MET A 418 6.34 23.21 -13.83
CA MET A 418 7.42 22.97 -12.86
C MET A 418 7.44 24.06 -11.79
N LEU A 419 7.81 23.67 -10.57
CA LEU A 419 8.25 24.57 -9.51
C LEU A 419 9.65 25.11 -9.85
N GLU A 420 10.07 26.13 -9.10
CA GLU A 420 11.44 26.63 -9.19
C GLU A 420 12.48 25.57 -8.74
N PRO A 421 13.71 25.58 -9.27
CA PRO A 421 14.79 24.70 -8.82
C PRO A 421 15.08 24.88 -7.33
N THR A 422 15.15 23.76 -6.60
CA THR A 422 15.40 23.74 -5.15
C THR A 422 16.90 23.59 -4.87
N MET A 423 17.35 24.19 -3.78
CA MET A 423 18.73 23.99 -3.32
C MET A 423 18.93 22.63 -2.64
N ALA A 424 17.84 21.95 -2.25
CA ALA A 424 17.90 20.72 -1.45
C ALA A 424 18.89 19.67 -2.00
N ARG A 425 19.69 19.11 -1.10
CA ARG A 425 20.59 17.99 -1.38
C ARG A 425 19.86 16.67 -1.20
N GLU A 426 20.08 15.77 -2.15
CA GLU A 426 19.78 14.34 -2.02
C GLU A 426 21.08 13.54 -1.87
N TYR A 427 21.05 12.43 -1.15
CA TYR A 427 22.20 11.61 -0.78
C TYR A 427 22.08 10.14 -1.24
N GLY A 428 20.90 9.69 -1.67
CA GLY A 428 20.65 8.35 -2.20
C GLY A 428 20.33 8.34 -3.71
N THR A 429 21.27 8.77 -4.55
CA THR A 429 21.18 8.66 -6.03
C THR A 429 22.55 8.91 -6.67
N ASP A 430 22.78 8.35 -7.87
CA ASP A 430 24.04 8.48 -8.63
C ASP A 430 24.53 9.91 -8.88
N SER A 431 23.68 10.94 -8.74
CA SER A 431 24.10 12.35 -8.93
C SER A 431 25.14 12.81 -7.90
N LEU A 432 25.14 12.21 -6.69
CA LEU A 432 26.12 12.49 -5.64
C LEU A 432 27.55 12.13 -6.07
N SER A 433 27.73 11.04 -6.82
CA SER A 433 29.03 10.61 -7.36
C SER A 433 29.68 11.65 -8.28
N PHE A 434 28.90 12.59 -8.83
CA PHE A 434 29.38 13.73 -9.61
C PHE A 434 29.62 14.98 -8.74
N ASP A 435 28.71 15.33 -7.81
CA ASP A 435 28.88 16.46 -6.86
C ASP A 435 30.13 16.28 -5.98
N GLU A 436 30.40 15.06 -5.50
CA GLU A 436 31.60 14.73 -4.70
C GLU A 436 32.94 14.99 -5.42
N VAL A 437 32.97 14.87 -6.75
CA VAL A 437 34.13 15.24 -7.58
C VAL A 437 34.00 16.65 -8.19
N GLY A 438 33.01 17.41 -7.72
CA GLY A 438 32.71 18.80 -8.08
C GLY A 438 32.16 18.98 -9.49
N VAL A 439 31.76 17.93 -10.20
CA VAL A 439 30.99 18.06 -11.45
C VAL A 439 29.55 18.40 -11.05
N PRO A 440 28.91 19.44 -11.61
CA PRO A 440 27.53 19.80 -11.24
C PRO A 440 26.57 18.61 -11.40
N GLY A 441 26.18 18.05 -10.26
CA GLY A 441 25.20 16.97 -10.15
C GLY A 441 23.81 17.55 -9.90
N PHE A 442 22.82 16.99 -10.58
CA PHE A 442 21.42 17.39 -10.45
C PHE A 442 20.54 16.15 -10.29
N TRP A 443 19.43 16.32 -9.60
CA TRP A 443 18.43 15.26 -9.42
C TRP A 443 17.02 15.77 -9.76
N CYS A 444 16.17 14.88 -10.27
CA CYS A 444 14.78 15.20 -10.57
C CYS A 444 13.94 15.14 -9.30
N VAL A 445 13.45 16.28 -8.81
CA VAL A 445 12.53 16.33 -7.67
C VAL A 445 11.15 15.94 -8.17
N GLN A 446 10.73 14.71 -7.93
CA GLN A 446 9.44 14.18 -8.37
C GLN A 446 8.35 14.37 -7.32
N ASP A 447 7.08 14.38 -7.74
CA ASP A 447 5.97 14.07 -6.84
C ASP A 447 6.16 12.63 -6.32
N LEU A 448 6.20 12.47 -4.99
CA LEU A 448 6.41 11.17 -4.37
C LEU A 448 5.31 10.15 -4.72
N ALA A 449 4.11 10.60 -5.11
CA ALA A 449 3.04 9.74 -5.59
C ALA A 449 2.83 8.49 -4.68
N GLU A 450 3.14 7.29 -5.21
CA GLU A 450 3.08 6.01 -4.48
C GLU A 450 4.46 5.47 -4.04
N TYR A 451 5.54 6.20 -4.32
CA TYR A 451 6.93 5.79 -4.08
C TYR A 451 7.24 5.39 -2.62
N PRO A 452 6.75 6.10 -1.57
CA PRO A 452 6.97 5.67 -0.18
C PRO A 452 6.43 4.27 0.12
N LYS A 453 5.43 3.80 -0.64
CA LYS A 453 4.92 2.43 -0.59
C LYS A 453 5.74 1.52 -1.50
N THR A 454 5.93 1.85 -2.78
CA THR A 454 6.60 0.98 -3.76
C THR A 454 8.09 0.76 -3.51
N HIS A 455 8.87 1.82 -3.25
CA HIS A 455 10.33 1.82 -3.10
C HIS A 455 10.87 0.63 -2.28
N HIS A 456 11.81 -0.15 -2.84
CA HIS A 456 12.39 -1.37 -2.26
C HIS A 456 11.36 -2.43 -1.76
N SER A 457 10.11 -2.43 -2.21
CA SER A 457 9.06 -3.35 -1.73
C SER A 457 8.62 -4.36 -2.80
N GLN A 458 7.78 -5.32 -2.41
CA GLN A 458 7.11 -6.19 -3.38
C GLN A 458 6.16 -5.46 -4.35
N SER A 459 5.65 -4.30 -3.94
CA SER A 459 4.64 -3.57 -4.71
C SER A 459 5.25 -2.69 -5.79
N ASP A 460 6.58 -2.69 -5.91
CA ASP A 460 7.29 -2.07 -7.02
C ASP A 460 7.07 -2.86 -8.33
N THR A 461 6.01 -2.46 -9.02
CA THR A 461 5.36 -3.24 -10.08
C THR A 461 4.78 -2.32 -11.15
N PHE A 462 4.71 -2.82 -12.39
CA PHE A 462 4.34 -2.04 -13.57
C PHE A 462 2.99 -1.32 -13.42
N ASP A 463 2.01 -1.94 -12.75
CA ASP A 463 0.69 -1.36 -12.52
C ASP A 463 0.64 -0.20 -11.49
N LYS A 464 1.77 0.17 -10.89
CA LYS A 464 1.90 1.40 -10.07
C LYS A 464 2.39 2.60 -10.87
N VAL A 465 2.76 2.42 -12.13
CA VAL A 465 3.38 3.44 -12.97
C VAL A 465 2.33 4.39 -13.58
N TRP A 466 2.61 5.69 -13.54
CA TRP A 466 1.74 6.78 -14.00
C TRP A 466 2.24 7.29 -15.36
N LYS A 467 1.65 6.82 -16.47
CA LYS A 467 2.13 7.11 -17.84
C LYS A 467 2.38 8.59 -18.12
N ASP A 468 1.44 9.46 -17.80
CA ASP A 468 1.51 10.86 -18.24
C ASP A 468 2.60 11.64 -17.49
N ASP A 469 2.84 11.28 -16.23
CA ASP A 469 3.81 11.92 -15.35
C ASP A 469 5.26 11.48 -15.65
N ILE A 470 5.51 10.22 -16.03
CA ILE A 470 6.85 9.78 -16.47
C ILE A 470 7.19 10.25 -17.89
N ASN A 471 6.19 10.44 -18.77
CA ASN A 471 6.39 11.07 -20.07
C ASN A 471 6.68 12.57 -19.91
N GLN A 472 6.06 13.24 -18.93
CA GLN A 472 6.48 14.58 -18.52
C GLN A 472 7.94 14.57 -18.04
N GLY A 473 8.35 13.59 -17.23
CA GLY A 473 9.74 13.42 -16.79
C GLY A 473 10.73 13.26 -17.95
N ALA A 474 10.45 12.37 -18.91
CA ALA A 474 11.24 12.21 -20.13
C ALA A 474 11.35 13.52 -20.94
N GLY A 475 10.27 14.30 -21.01
CA GLY A 475 10.25 15.63 -21.64
C GLY A 475 11.15 16.64 -20.94
N VAL A 476 11.18 16.65 -19.60
CA VAL A 476 12.10 17.47 -18.80
C VAL A 476 13.56 17.03 -19.05
N LEU A 477 13.87 15.74 -18.99
CA LEU A 477 15.23 15.21 -19.22
C LEU A 477 15.77 15.58 -20.61
N ALA A 478 15.00 15.31 -21.66
CA ALA A 478 15.41 15.56 -23.04
C ALA A 478 15.64 17.06 -23.29
N THR A 479 14.75 17.91 -22.78
CA THR A 479 14.85 19.37 -22.90
C THR A 479 16.03 19.93 -22.11
N TRP A 480 16.19 19.52 -20.84
CA TRP A 480 17.31 19.95 -20.00
C TRP A 480 18.65 19.57 -20.63
N ALA A 481 18.78 18.33 -21.14
CA ALA A 481 20.02 17.87 -21.76
C ALA A 481 20.35 18.63 -23.04
N TYR A 482 19.37 18.86 -23.92
CA TYR A 482 19.57 19.63 -25.13
C TYR A 482 19.92 21.09 -24.83
N SER A 483 19.14 21.77 -23.98
CA SER A 483 19.38 23.16 -23.59
C SER A 483 20.74 23.34 -22.89
N THR A 484 21.11 22.47 -21.96
CA THR A 484 22.43 22.48 -21.29
C THR A 484 23.57 22.21 -22.29
N ALA A 485 23.37 21.30 -23.25
CA ALA A 485 24.34 21.04 -24.31
C ALA A 485 24.43 22.17 -25.36
N MET A 486 23.52 23.15 -25.32
CA MET A 486 23.50 24.35 -26.18
C MET A 486 24.01 25.63 -25.48
N LEU A 487 24.21 25.62 -24.15
CA LEU A 487 24.79 26.73 -23.39
C LEU A 487 26.15 27.18 -23.96
N PRO A 488 26.51 28.48 -23.92
CA PRO A 488 27.81 28.95 -24.40
C PRO A 488 28.96 28.35 -23.59
N GLU A 489 28.90 28.51 -22.27
CA GLU A 489 29.88 27.96 -21.31
C GLU A 489 29.33 26.73 -20.59
N MET A 490 30.17 26.09 -19.78
CA MET A 490 29.76 25.01 -18.87
C MET A 490 29.17 25.59 -17.57
N LEU A 491 28.43 24.76 -16.82
CA LEU A 491 27.84 25.17 -15.54
C LEU A 491 28.92 25.43 -14.46
N PRO A 492 28.71 26.43 -13.58
CA PRO A 492 29.63 26.83 -12.52
C PRO A 492 29.71 25.84 -11.34
N ARG A 493 30.57 26.13 -10.35
CA ARG A 493 30.84 25.25 -9.18
C ARG A 493 30.80 26.06 -7.86
N ARG A 494 30.25 25.41 -6.82
CA ARG A 494 29.49 25.90 -5.63
C ARG A 494 30.18 26.73 -4.52
N PRO A 495 29.61 27.92 -4.16
CA PRO A 495 29.64 28.61 -2.84
C PRO A 495 28.23 29.16 -2.37
N VAL A 496 28.07 29.96 -1.28
CA VAL A 496 27.40 29.49 0.00
C VAL A 496 26.78 30.62 0.97
N SER A 497 25.66 30.43 1.79
CA SER A 497 25.22 31.00 3.25
C SER A 497 23.95 32.06 2.99
N PRO A 498 22.61 31.81 3.15
CA PRO A 498 21.45 32.77 3.33
C PRO A 498 20.64 32.81 4.72
N VAL A 499 19.29 33.02 4.90
CA VAL A 499 18.45 33.12 6.21
C VAL A 499 16.87 32.85 6.12
N ALA A 500 16.13 32.59 7.25
CA ALA A 500 14.84 31.80 7.44
C ALA A 500 13.45 32.47 8.01
N PRO A 501 12.39 31.82 8.66
CA PRO A 501 10.91 31.95 8.33
C PRO A 501 9.78 31.97 9.49
N ALA A 502 8.52 31.45 9.26
CA ALA A 502 7.30 31.12 10.15
C ALA A 502 6.17 32.20 10.47
N ALA A 503 4.91 32.05 11.02
CA ALA A 503 3.87 31.04 11.50
C ALA A 503 2.51 31.78 11.95
N THR A 504 1.25 31.37 12.38
CA THR A 504 0.31 30.17 12.54
C THR A 504 -1.21 30.55 12.91
N ASN A 505 -2.15 29.64 13.36
CA ASN A 505 -3.69 29.71 13.44
C ASN A 505 -4.42 29.84 14.85
N LEU A 506 -5.80 29.84 14.94
CA LEU A 506 -6.69 29.66 16.18
C LEU A 506 -8.24 29.30 15.97
N GLU A 507 -9.10 29.14 17.03
CA GLU A 507 -10.32 28.21 17.11
C GLU A 507 -11.71 28.67 17.78
N LYS A 508 -12.65 27.76 18.26
CA LYS A 508 -14.10 27.96 18.68
C LYS A 508 -14.73 26.98 19.79
N PRO A 509 -15.92 27.28 20.43
CA PRO A 509 -16.77 26.40 21.35
C PRO A 509 -18.36 26.43 21.09
N ARG A 510 -19.41 25.97 21.87
CA ARG A 510 -19.91 24.87 22.81
C ARG A 510 -21.41 25.17 23.25
N THR A 511 -22.36 24.46 23.97
CA THR A 511 -22.70 23.11 24.60
C THR A 511 -24.18 23.11 25.20
N ASP A 512 -24.87 21.97 25.54
CA ASP A 512 -26.20 21.89 26.30
C ASP A 512 -26.43 20.63 27.24
N ALA A 513 -27.67 20.18 27.57
CA ALA A 513 -28.02 19.47 28.84
C ALA A 513 -28.84 18.13 28.88
N VAL A 514 -29.54 17.61 27.87
CA VAL A 514 -29.76 16.11 27.81
C VAL A 514 -28.41 15.45 27.55
N ALA A 515 -27.65 16.14 26.70
CA ALA A 515 -26.21 16.13 26.64
C ALA A 515 -25.47 16.28 27.99
N GLU A 516 -26.11 16.41 29.16
CA GLU A 516 -25.45 16.28 30.48
C GLU A 516 -25.36 14.84 30.96
N THR A 517 -26.36 14.00 30.67
CA THR A 517 -26.23 12.54 30.83
C THR A 517 -25.36 12.00 29.71
N ASP A 518 -25.55 12.48 28.48
CA ASP A 518 -24.73 12.00 27.35
C ASP A 518 -23.28 12.51 27.47
N LYS A 519 -23.02 13.71 28.03
CA LYS A 519 -21.66 14.12 28.47
C LYS A 519 -21.08 13.12 29.45
N LYS A 520 -21.83 12.65 30.45
CA LYS A 520 -21.32 11.67 31.42
C LYS A 520 -21.02 10.31 30.77
N ILE A 521 -21.83 9.88 29.81
CA ILE A 521 -21.56 8.68 29.01
C ILE A 521 -20.29 8.89 28.16
N ILE A 522 -20.19 10.01 27.45
CA ILE A 522 -19.03 10.43 26.65
C ILE A 522 -17.75 10.49 27.50
N GLU A 523 -17.79 11.19 28.62
CA GLU A 523 -16.68 11.33 29.57
C GLU A 523 -16.32 10.00 30.25
N GLN A 524 -17.30 9.12 30.54
CA GLN A 524 -17.03 7.81 31.14
C GLN A 524 -16.28 6.89 30.16
N VAL A 525 -16.79 6.73 28.93
CA VAL A 525 -16.12 5.95 27.89
C VAL A 525 -14.72 6.52 27.58
N LYS A 526 -14.58 7.85 27.54
CA LYS A 526 -13.27 8.51 27.35
C LYS A 526 -12.31 8.26 28.51
N GLY A 527 -12.82 8.18 29.75
CA GLY A 527 -12.04 7.81 30.92
C GLY A 527 -11.62 6.34 30.94
N ASP A 528 -12.41 5.45 30.34
CA ASP A 528 -12.15 4.01 30.24
C ASP A 528 -11.43 3.58 28.94
N ALA A 529 -11.08 4.52 28.05
CA ALA A 529 -10.38 4.25 26.79
C ALA A 529 -9.08 3.44 26.95
N ALA A 530 -8.41 3.51 28.11
CA ALA A 530 -7.26 2.67 28.43
C ALA A 530 -7.61 1.18 28.62
N GLN A 531 -8.81 0.87 29.12
CA GLN A 531 -9.35 -0.49 29.24
C GLN A 531 -9.83 -1.01 27.89
N LEU A 532 -10.62 -0.22 27.14
CA LEU A 532 -11.00 -0.51 25.74
C LEU A 532 -9.76 -0.88 24.89
N ARG A 533 -8.66 -0.11 25.04
CA ARG A 533 -7.38 -0.41 24.40
C ARG A 533 -6.75 -1.71 24.89
N ALA A 534 -6.84 -2.02 26.18
CA ALA A 534 -6.32 -3.27 26.73
C ALA A 534 -7.11 -4.49 26.24
N ASP A 535 -8.44 -4.39 26.16
CA ASP A 535 -9.35 -5.45 25.73
C ASP A 535 -9.16 -5.76 24.24
N LEU A 536 -9.13 -4.75 23.37
CA LEU A 536 -8.86 -4.95 21.93
C LEU A 536 -7.43 -5.45 21.69
N THR A 537 -6.46 -5.04 22.51
CA THR A 537 -5.10 -5.61 22.48
C THR A 537 -5.11 -7.10 22.88
N TYR A 538 -5.91 -7.49 23.87
CA TYR A 538 -6.05 -8.88 24.28
C TYR A 538 -6.69 -9.73 23.18
N LEU A 539 -7.82 -9.29 22.64
CA LEU A 539 -8.54 -9.98 21.56
C LEU A 539 -7.64 -10.20 20.33
N THR A 540 -6.98 -9.16 19.84
CA THR A 540 -6.15 -9.23 18.62
C THR A 540 -4.78 -9.88 18.82
N THR A 541 -4.14 -9.72 19.99
CA THR A 541 -2.74 -10.15 20.21
C THR A 541 -2.62 -11.45 21.02
N GLN A 542 -3.61 -11.83 21.84
CA GLN A 542 -3.58 -13.07 22.64
C GLN A 542 -4.50 -14.16 22.06
N ILE A 543 -5.72 -13.79 21.65
CA ILE A 543 -6.65 -14.72 20.98
C ILE A 543 -6.31 -14.84 19.49
N GLY A 544 -6.17 -13.70 18.80
CA GLY A 544 -5.79 -13.62 17.39
C GLY A 544 -6.98 -13.69 16.42
N PRO A 545 -6.73 -14.05 15.14
CA PRO A 545 -7.81 -14.28 14.16
C PRO A 545 -8.73 -15.41 14.63
N ARG A 546 -10.03 -15.25 14.39
CA ARG A 546 -11.09 -16.00 15.09
C ARG A 546 -12.22 -16.39 14.15
N LEU A 547 -11.85 -17.09 13.08
CA LEU A 547 -12.76 -17.63 12.07
C LEU A 547 -13.79 -18.59 12.68
N THR A 548 -14.98 -18.61 12.11
CA THR A 548 -16.13 -19.38 12.62
C THR A 548 -15.84 -20.87 12.76
N GLY A 549 -16.04 -21.39 13.97
CA GLY A 549 -15.73 -22.78 14.33
C GLY A 549 -14.27 -23.06 14.70
N THR A 550 -13.40 -22.05 14.77
CA THR A 550 -12.03 -22.22 15.30
C THR A 550 -12.01 -22.19 16.84
N PRO A 551 -11.02 -22.84 17.49
CA PRO A 551 -10.77 -22.69 18.92
C PRO A 551 -10.50 -21.24 19.36
N GLN A 552 -10.07 -20.38 18.43
CA GLN A 552 -9.86 -18.96 18.68
C GLN A 552 -11.21 -18.24 18.91
N LEU A 553 -12.23 -18.53 18.11
CA LEU A 553 -13.58 -17.97 18.32
C LEU A 553 -14.26 -18.52 19.58
N ASP A 554 -14.11 -19.82 19.85
CA ASP A 554 -14.64 -20.43 21.08
C ASP A 554 -14.04 -19.75 22.33
N ARG A 555 -12.73 -19.50 22.35
CA ARG A 555 -12.06 -18.71 23.40
C ARG A 555 -12.55 -17.27 23.46
N ALA A 556 -12.80 -16.61 22.32
CA ALA A 556 -13.34 -15.24 22.29
C ALA A 556 -14.76 -15.15 22.89
N SER A 557 -15.63 -16.10 22.53
CA SER A 557 -17.01 -16.18 23.01
C SER A 557 -17.04 -16.38 24.53
N HIS A 558 -16.24 -17.32 25.05
CA HIS A 558 -16.11 -17.53 26.50
C HIS A 558 -15.49 -16.32 27.22
N TRP A 559 -14.41 -15.73 26.69
CA TRP A 559 -13.76 -14.57 27.29
C TRP A 559 -14.67 -13.33 27.36
N THR A 560 -15.44 -13.06 26.30
CA THR A 560 -16.42 -11.96 26.30
C THR A 560 -17.58 -12.20 27.25
N GLN A 561 -18.06 -13.45 27.36
CA GLN A 561 -19.04 -13.85 28.38
C GLN A 561 -18.49 -13.61 29.80
N GLU A 562 -17.21 -13.93 30.06
CA GLU A 562 -16.54 -13.63 31.33
C GLU A 562 -16.41 -12.12 31.58
N GLN A 563 -16.13 -11.30 30.56
CA GLN A 563 -16.08 -9.84 30.72
C GLN A 563 -17.46 -9.27 31.10
N PHE A 564 -18.52 -9.68 30.41
CA PHE A 564 -19.88 -9.26 30.76
C PHE A 564 -20.30 -9.69 32.18
N LYS A 565 -19.90 -10.89 32.62
CA LYS A 565 -20.11 -11.35 34.00
C LYS A 565 -19.30 -10.55 35.01
N ALA A 566 -18.05 -10.19 34.69
CA ALA A 566 -17.19 -9.38 35.56
C ALA A 566 -17.68 -7.93 35.71
N LEU A 567 -18.42 -7.40 34.72
CA LEU A 567 -19.15 -6.13 34.79
C LEU A 567 -20.42 -6.20 35.68
N GLY A 568 -20.88 -7.41 36.03
CA GLY A 568 -22.13 -7.62 36.78
C GLY A 568 -23.39 -7.33 35.96
N LEU A 569 -23.33 -7.46 34.63
CA LEU A 569 -24.50 -7.36 33.76
C LEU A 569 -25.49 -8.50 34.02
N GLU A 570 -26.78 -8.24 33.82
CA GLU A 570 -27.81 -9.29 33.86
C GLU A 570 -27.71 -10.18 32.61
N ASN A 571 -28.26 -11.40 32.71
CA ASN A 571 -28.43 -12.34 31.60
C ASN A 571 -27.15 -12.64 30.76
N ALA A 572 -25.96 -12.53 31.35
CA ALA A 572 -24.68 -12.72 30.66
C ALA A 572 -24.41 -14.21 30.32
N HIS A 573 -24.70 -14.62 29.08
CA HIS A 573 -24.67 -16.00 28.63
C HIS A 573 -24.17 -16.19 27.17
N LEU A 574 -24.14 -17.44 26.72
CA LEU A 574 -23.85 -17.84 25.33
C LEU A 574 -25.08 -18.53 24.74
N GLU A 575 -25.43 -18.21 23.50
CA GLU A 575 -26.51 -18.81 22.73
C GLU A 575 -25.91 -19.65 21.59
N SER A 576 -26.14 -20.97 21.57
CA SER A 576 -25.47 -21.88 20.64
C SER A 576 -26.18 -22.09 19.31
N TRP A 577 -25.40 -22.29 18.25
CA TRP A 577 -25.84 -22.73 16.93
C TRP A 577 -24.74 -23.57 16.25
N SER A 578 -25.12 -24.48 15.35
CA SER A 578 -24.22 -25.49 14.81
C SER A 578 -23.76 -25.19 13.37
N ILE A 579 -22.49 -25.46 13.06
CA ILE A 579 -21.95 -25.50 11.69
C ILE A 579 -21.55 -26.92 11.29
N ALA A 580 -21.57 -27.23 9.99
CA ALA A 580 -21.34 -28.59 9.49
C ALA A 580 -19.88 -29.07 9.58
N ASN A 581 -18.92 -28.15 9.41
CA ASN A 581 -17.49 -28.35 9.64
C ASN A 581 -16.90 -27.04 10.18
N SER A 582 -15.75 -27.10 10.84
CA SER A 582 -14.81 -25.96 10.85
C SER A 582 -13.70 -26.19 9.82
N TRP A 583 -13.08 -25.10 9.35
CA TRP A 583 -11.96 -25.10 8.42
C TRP A 583 -10.73 -24.46 9.04
N SER A 584 -9.55 -24.78 8.55
CA SER A 584 -8.30 -24.12 8.91
C SER A 584 -7.38 -23.99 7.70
N ARG A 585 -6.88 -22.77 7.49
CA ARG A 585 -5.93 -22.42 6.44
C ARG A 585 -4.59 -23.11 6.67
N GLY A 586 -4.12 -23.81 5.65
CA GLY A 586 -2.75 -24.30 5.59
C GLY A 586 -1.83 -23.30 4.87
N PRO A 587 -0.52 -23.58 4.80
CA PRO A 587 0.39 -22.81 3.95
C PRO A 587 -0.03 -22.90 2.49
N ALA A 588 0.19 -21.83 1.75
CA ALA A 588 0.05 -21.82 0.30
C ALA A 588 1.30 -21.16 -0.31
N SER A 589 1.74 -21.65 -1.46
CA SER A 589 2.89 -21.13 -2.19
C SER A 589 2.76 -21.39 -3.68
N GLY A 590 3.46 -20.58 -4.48
CA GLY A 590 3.47 -20.74 -5.92
C GLY A 590 4.64 -20.04 -6.57
N ARG A 591 4.87 -20.36 -7.85
CA ARG A 591 5.78 -19.61 -8.72
C ARG A 591 5.44 -19.77 -10.19
N ILE A 592 5.78 -18.74 -10.97
CA ILE A 592 6.02 -18.84 -12.40
C ILE A 592 7.35 -19.58 -12.61
N VAL A 593 7.37 -20.52 -13.54
CA VAL A 593 8.55 -21.31 -13.93
C VAL A 593 8.95 -21.04 -15.39
N ASN A 594 8.03 -20.48 -16.18
CA ASN A 594 8.23 -20.03 -17.56
C ASN A 594 7.20 -18.91 -17.84
N PRO A 595 7.55 -17.79 -18.51
CA PRO A 595 8.83 -17.50 -19.18
C PRO A 595 9.98 -17.11 -18.23
N ALA A 596 9.68 -16.45 -17.11
CA ALA A 596 10.65 -16.11 -16.06
C ALA A 596 10.37 -16.91 -14.77
N LEU A 597 11.37 -16.98 -13.88
CA LEU A 597 11.19 -17.49 -12.52
C LEU A 597 10.74 -16.34 -11.62
N HIS A 598 9.52 -16.43 -11.08
CA HIS A 598 8.93 -15.43 -10.18
C HIS A 598 8.11 -16.14 -9.10
N GLU A 599 8.36 -15.86 -7.81
CA GLU A 599 7.64 -16.51 -6.71
C GLU A 599 6.32 -15.78 -6.43
N LEU A 600 5.21 -16.48 -6.57
CA LEU A 600 3.86 -15.95 -6.46
C LEU A 600 3.39 -15.89 -5.00
N LYS A 601 2.86 -14.74 -4.62
CA LYS A 601 2.18 -14.52 -3.34
C LYS A 601 0.71 -14.84 -3.48
N LEU A 602 0.29 -15.81 -2.68
CA LEU A 602 -1.07 -16.30 -2.70
C LEU A 602 -1.46 -16.90 -1.34
N ALA A 603 -2.76 -16.89 -1.07
CA ALA A 603 -3.37 -17.53 0.08
C ALA A 603 -4.50 -18.47 -0.40
N SER A 604 -4.67 -19.62 0.27
CA SER A 604 -5.82 -20.50 0.04
C SER A 604 -7.13 -19.70 0.14
N ALA A 605 -8.08 -19.90 -0.78
CA ALA A 605 -9.40 -19.28 -0.63
C ALA A 605 -10.10 -19.86 0.60
N GLY A 606 -10.95 -19.07 1.27
CA GLY A 606 -11.68 -19.54 2.44
C GLY A 606 -12.50 -20.78 2.10
N TRP A 607 -12.44 -21.83 2.93
CA TRP A 607 -13.11 -23.12 2.68
C TRP A 607 -12.62 -23.88 1.43
N SER A 608 -11.42 -23.57 0.92
CA SER A 608 -10.75 -24.38 -0.11
C SER A 608 -10.28 -25.74 0.45
N PRO A 609 -10.43 -26.84 -0.31
CA PRO A 609 -9.66 -28.06 -0.09
C PRO A 609 -8.19 -27.85 -0.48
N ALA A 610 -7.34 -28.79 -0.06
CA ALA A 610 -5.92 -28.80 -0.40
C ALA A 610 -5.64 -29.40 -1.80
N THR A 611 -4.54 -28.97 -2.43
CA THR A 611 -3.92 -29.70 -3.54
C THR A 611 -3.22 -30.97 -3.03
N ASN A 612 -3.09 -31.98 -3.88
CA ASN A 612 -2.36 -33.22 -3.58
C ASN A 612 -0.83 -32.99 -3.66
N GLY A 613 -0.30 -32.20 -2.72
CA GLY A 613 1.05 -31.65 -2.79
C GLY A 613 1.19 -30.54 -3.84
N THR A 614 2.41 -30.32 -4.32
CA THR A 614 2.68 -29.34 -5.38
C THR A 614 2.19 -29.84 -6.74
N VAL A 615 1.27 -29.12 -7.35
CA VAL A 615 0.83 -29.33 -8.74
C VAL A 615 1.66 -28.48 -9.68
N LYS A 616 1.91 -28.98 -10.90
CA LYS A 616 2.58 -28.24 -11.98
C LYS A 616 1.72 -28.28 -13.23
N GLY A 617 1.52 -27.14 -13.87
CA GLY A 617 0.67 -27.04 -15.06
C GLY A 617 0.88 -25.78 -15.86
N GLU A 618 0.37 -25.79 -17.07
CA GLU A 618 0.22 -24.62 -17.93
C GLU A 618 -0.95 -23.77 -17.42
N LEU A 619 -0.82 -22.44 -17.48
CA LEU A 619 -1.87 -21.51 -17.12
C LEU A 619 -2.91 -21.37 -18.26
N ILE A 620 -4.19 -21.21 -17.92
CA ILE A 620 -5.22 -20.78 -18.87
C ILE A 620 -6.12 -19.69 -18.27
N GLY A 621 -6.26 -18.59 -18.99
CA GLY A 621 -7.15 -17.49 -18.63
C GLY A 621 -8.58 -17.70 -19.11
N VAL A 622 -9.52 -17.74 -18.15
CA VAL A 622 -10.97 -17.83 -18.41
C VAL A 622 -11.64 -16.47 -18.19
N ASP A 623 -11.97 -15.80 -19.30
CA ASP A 623 -12.82 -14.61 -19.34
C ASP A 623 -14.21 -15.00 -19.85
N ALA A 624 -15.20 -14.89 -18.96
CA ALA A 624 -16.59 -15.24 -19.17
C ALA A 624 -17.46 -14.47 -18.17
N ASP A 625 -18.59 -13.93 -18.61
CA ASP A 625 -19.61 -13.34 -17.73
C ASP A 625 -20.82 -14.26 -17.55
N LYS A 626 -21.14 -15.04 -18.59
CA LYS A 626 -22.34 -15.89 -18.69
C LYS A 626 -21.96 -17.32 -19.13
N PRO A 627 -22.82 -18.34 -18.91
CA PRO A 627 -22.49 -19.74 -19.20
C PRO A 627 -22.09 -20.02 -20.66
N GLU A 628 -22.63 -19.25 -21.62
CA GLU A 628 -22.37 -19.44 -23.06
C GLU A 628 -20.92 -19.11 -23.43
N ASP A 629 -20.28 -18.17 -22.71
CA ASP A 629 -18.90 -17.76 -22.97
C ASP A 629 -17.89 -18.89 -22.67
N LEU A 630 -18.31 -19.89 -21.87
CA LEU A 630 -17.48 -21.03 -21.48
C LEU A 630 -17.28 -22.04 -22.62
N GLU A 631 -18.11 -22.04 -23.67
CA GLU A 631 -18.01 -23.01 -24.77
C GLU A 631 -16.65 -22.93 -25.49
N LYS A 632 -16.04 -21.74 -25.55
CA LYS A 632 -14.70 -21.54 -26.12
C LYS A 632 -13.57 -22.20 -25.31
N TYR A 633 -13.84 -22.63 -24.07
CA TYR A 633 -12.90 -23.30 -23.17
C TYR A 633 -13.14 -24.82 -23.03
N ARG A 634 -14.26 -25.34 -23.53
CA ARG A 634 -14.61 -26.76 -23.41
C ARG A 634 -13.53 -27.67 -23.99
N GLY A 635 -13.12 -28.67 -23.21
CA GLY A 635 -12.09 -29.65 -23.53
C GLY A 635 -10.66 -29.13 -23.41
N LYS A 636 -10.43 -27.97 -22.75
CA LYS A 636 -9.12 -27.31 -22.65
C LYS A 636 -8.61 -27.14 -21.22
N LEU A 637 -9.41 -27.41 -20.20
CA LEU A 637 -9.05 -27.13 -18.79
C LEU A 637 -8.27 -28.28 -18.14
N GLY A 638 -8.34 -29.49 -18.70
CA GLY A 638 -7.72 -30.69 -18.14
C GLY A 638 -6.20 -30.59 -17.98
N GLY A 639 -5.72 -30.81 -16.75
CA GLY A 639 -4.29 -30.68 -16.41
C GLY A 639 -3.75 -29.25 -16.41
N LYS A 640 -4.58 -28.23 -16.58
CA LYS A 640 -4.18 -26.81 -16.51
C LYS A 640 -4.50 -26.18 -15.16
N ILE A 641 -3.84 -25.06 -14.90
CA ILE A 641 -4.12 -24.16 -13.79
C ILE A 641 -4.97 -23.02 -14.34
N VAL A 642 -6.12 -22.73 -13.73
CA VAL A 642 -7.13 -21.83 -14.32
C VAL A 642 -7.13 -20.50 -13.59
N VAL A 643 -6.86 -19.39 -14.28
CA VAL A 643 -7.04 -18.03 -13.76
C VAL A 643 -8.35 -17.44 -14.28
N VAL A 644 -9.14 -16.81 -13.40
CA VAL A 644 -10.53 -16.40 -13.69
C VAL A 644 -10.78 -14.93 -13.37
N THR A 645 -11.80 -14.34 -14.00
CA THR A 645 -12.27 -12.95 -13.77
C THR A 645 -11.30 -11.89 -14.33
N ARG A 646 -10.94 -12.03 -15.62
CA ARG A 646 -10.03 -11.13 -16.35
C ARG A 646 -10.26 -9.64 -16.01
N PRO A 647 -9.22 -8.88 -15.64
CA PRO A 647 -9.33 -7.44 -15.42
C PRO A 647 -9.80 -6.77 -16.72
N ARG A 648 -10.75 -5.84 -16.62
CA ARG A 648 -11.24 -5.05 -17.75
C ARG A 648 -10.85 -3.61 -17.54
N ASP A 649 -10.18 -3.06 -18.54
CA ASP A 649 -9.55 -1.75 -18.60
C ASP A 649 -8.85 -1.36 -17.29
N MET A 650 -7.55 -1.63 -17.29
CA MET A 650 -6.62 -1.14 -16.27
C MET A 650 -6.58 0.39 -16.32
N GLU A 651 -7.51 1.02 -15.59
CA GLU A 651 -7.37 2.42 -15.19
C GLU A 651 -6.02 2.55 -14.46
N GLN A 652 -5.03 3.09 -15.16
CA GLN A 652 -3.77 3.47 -14.51
C GLN A 652 -4.08 4.48 -13.40
N PRO A 653 -3.28 4.52 -12.32
CA PRO A 653 -3.61 5.38 -11.18
C PRO A 653 -3.62 6.84 -11.63
N ILE A 654 -4.81 7.43 -11.72
CA ILE A 654 -5.00 8.79 -12.21
C ILE A 654 -4.42 9.76 -11.20
N ASN A 655 -3.47 10.61 -11.61
CA ASN A 655 -2.88 11.61 -10.71
C ASN A 655 -4.01 12.48 -10.11
N PRO A 656 -4.23 12.45 -8.78
CA PRO A 656 -5.40 13.07 -8.15
C PRO A 656 -5.31 14.60 -8.09
N ILE A 657 -4.14 15.19 -8.39
CA ILE A 657 -3.88 16.63 -8.45
C ILE A 657 -4.22 17.18 -9.86
N LEU A 658 -3.97 16.39 -10.90
CA LEU A 658 -4.35 16.72 -12.28
C LEU A 658 -5.81 16.37 -12.61
N THR A 659 -6.36 15.36 -11.93
CA THR A 659 -7.73 14.89 -12.11
C THR A 659 -8.72 15.84 -11.40
N PRO A 660 -9.77 16.36 -12.08
CA PRO A 660 -10.73 17.27 -11.46
C PRO A 660 -11.39 16.69 -10.21
N PHE A 661 -11.75 17.54 -9.24
CA PHE A 661 -12.26 17.17 -7.90
C PHE A 661 -13.55 16.30 -7.85
N GLY A 662 -14.19 16.04 -8.99
CA GLY A 662 -15.32 15.11 -9.15
C GLY A 662 -14.95 13.76 -9.78
N GLN A 663 -13.67 13.54 -10.09
CA GLN A 663 -13.09 12.31 -10.62
C GLN A 663 -11.89 11.83 -9.78
N SER A 664 -11.21 12.71 -9.04
CA SER A 664 -10.06 12.35 -8.16
C SER A 664 -10.46 11.74 -6.81
N SER A 665 -11.75 11.64 -6.52
CA SER A 665 -12.23 10.75 -5.45
C SER A 665 -11.98 9.30 -5.86
N LEU A 666 -11.12 8.58 -5.11
CA LEU A 666 -11.14 7.11 -5.10
C LEU A 666 -12.61 6.66 -5.00
N PRO A 667 -13.16 5.96 -6.02
CA PRO A 667 -14.59 5.74 -6.08
C PRO A 667 -14.96 4.71 -5.00
N VAL A 668 -15.61 5.18 -3.93
CA VAL A 668 -16.10 4.34 -2.82
C VAL A 668 -17.18 3.35 -3.30
N SER A 669 -17.71 3.55 -4.51
CA SER A 669 -18.32 2.47 -5.30
C SER A 669 -17.25 1.81 -6.18
N HIS A 670 -17.11 0.48 -6.10
CA HIS A 670 -16.38 -0.33 -7.10
C HIS A 670 -16.59 0.20 -8.52
N PRO A 671 -15.57 0.17 -9.40
CA PRO A 671 -15.68 0.67 -10.77
C PRO A 671 -16.91 0.06 -11.44
N LYS A 672 -17.85 0.92 -11.84
CA LYS A 672 -19.10 0.49 -12.44
C LYS A 672 -18.80 -0.10 -13.81
N ARG A 673 -18.73 -1.43 -13.89
CA ARG A 673 -18.88 -2.18 -15.15
C ARG A 673 -19.98 -1.52 -15.98
N GLU A 674 -19.65 -1.00 -17.16
CA GLU A 674 -20.64 -0.29 -17.96
C GLU A 674 -21.79 -1.24 -18.37
N GLY A 675 -23.01 -0.91 -17.92
CA GLY A 675 -24.21 -1.70 -18.13
C GLY A 675 -24.73 -2.40 -16.87
N ASN A 676 -25.86 -3.09 -17.01
CA ASN A 676 -26.46 -3.85 -15.92
C ASN A 676 -25.69 -5.16 -15.70
N PHE A 677 -24.87 -5.24 -14.66
CA PHE A 677 -24.23 -6.49 -14.26
C PHE A 677 -25.27 -7.51 -13.77
N ASP A 678 -25.53 -8.53 -14.59
CA ASP A 678 -26.46 -9.61 -14.23
C ASP A 678 -25.80 -10.58 -13.25
N ASN A 679 -25.96 -10.29 -11.96
CA ASN A 679 -25.58 -11.15 -10.84
C ASN A 679 -26.11 -12.59 -10.99
N ARG A 680 -27.27 -12.82 -11.63
CA ARG A 680 -27.83 -14.16 -11.81
C ARG A 680 -27.08 -14.92 -12.91
N ALA A 681 -26.82 -14.28 -14.04
CA ALA A 681 -26.02 -14.87 -15.13
C ALA A 681 -24.58 -15.16 -14.66
N TYR A 682 -23.97 -14.24 -13.91
CA TYR A 682 -22.64 -14.42 -13.33
C TYR A 682 -22.58 -15.60 -12.34
N MET A 683 -23.55 -15.73 -11.43
CA MET A 683 -23.61 -16.87 -10.51
C MET A 683 -23.83 -18.20 -11.26
N GLN A 684 -24.66 -18.21 -12.30
CA GLN A 684 -24.84 -19.37 -13.18
C GLN A 684 -23.54 -19.74 -13.93
N MET A 685 -22.80 -18.74 -14.41
CA MET A 685 -21.48 -18.92 -15.05
C MET A 685 -20.48 -19.53 -14.06
N ARG A 686 -20.38 -19.00 -12.84
CA ARG A 686 -19.51 -19.56 -11.78
C ARG A 686 -19.85 -21.03 -11.50
N THR A 687 -21.13 -21.40 -11.38
CA THR A 687 -21.54 -22.80 -11.21
C THR A 687 -21.16 -23.68 -12.41
N ALA A 688 -21.37 -23.19 -13.64
CA ALA A 688 -21.04 -23.90 -14.87
C ALA A 688 -19.52 -24.10 -15.04
N LEU A 689 -18.71 -23.09 -14.69
CA LEU A 689 -17.24 -23.15 -14.73
C LEU A 689 -16.70 -24.14 -13.69
N THR A 690 -17.18 -24.08 -12.44
CA THR A 690 -16.81 -25.07 -11.40
C THR A 690 -17.10 -26.49 -11.87
N LYS A 691 -18.29 -26.73 -12.46
CA LYS A 691 -18.63 -28.03 -13.04
C LYS A 691 -17.66 -28.44 -14.15
N MET A 692 -17.36 -27.55 -15.10
CA MET A 692 -16.45 -27.82 -16.23
C MET A 692 -15.03 -28.16 -15.75
N MET A 693 -14.49 -27.43 -14.76
CA MET A 693 -13.19 -27.73 -14.16
C MET A 693 -13.16 -29.11 -13.47
N THR A 694 -14.26 -29.52 -12.83
CA THR A 694 -14.41 -30.87 -12.24
C THR A 694 -14.49 -31.96 -13.29
N GLU A 695 -15.28 -31.78 -14.35
CA GLU A 695 -15.45 -32.79 -15.42
C GLU A 695 -14.16 -32.96 -16.25
N GLU A 696 -13.44 -31.87 -16.52
CA GLU A 696 -12.20 -31.89 -17.33
C GLU A 696 -10.93 -32.18 -16.53
N LYS A 697 -10.98 -32.08 -15.18
CA LYS A 697 -9.85 -32.27 -14.25
C LYS A 697 -8.75 -31.20 -14.41
N ALA A 698 -9.11 -29.94 -14.19
CA ALA A 698 -8.12 -28.89 -13.91
C ALA A 698 -7.31 -29.19 -12.63
N LEU A 699 -6.27 -28.40 -12.33
CA LEU A 699 -5.39 -28.61 -11.17
C LEU A 699 -5.75 -27.74 -9.96
N THR A 700 -6.05 -26.46 -10.18
CA THR A 700 -6.48 -25.48 -9.16
C THR A 700 -7.04 -24.23 -9.85
N MET A 701 -7.83 -23.44 -9.12
CA MET A 701 -8.35 -22.14 -9.57
C MET A 701 -7.63 -20.97 -8.88
N LEU A 702 -7.18 -19.98 -9.65
CA LEU A 702 -6.60 -18.73 -9.18
C LEU A 702 -7.58 -17.58 -9.43
N THR A 703 -7.80 -16.75 -8.42
CA THR A 703 -8.56 -15.48 -8.53
C THR A 703 -7.67 -14.35 -8.01
N GLY A 704 -7.80 -13.15 -8.59
CA GLY A 704 -7.02 -11.98 -8.15
C GLY A 704 -7.61 -11.29 -6.93
N SER A 705 -6.75 -10.66 -6.13
CA SER A 705 -7.16 -9.59 -5.23
C SER A 705 -7.61 -8.35 -6.02
N GLU A 706 -8.64 -7.68 -5.54
CA GLU A 706 -9.04 -6.35 -6.06
C GLU A 706 -8.22 -5.22 -5.39
N LYS A 707 -7.66 -5.45 -4.20
CA LYS A 707 -6.86 -4.48 -3.43
C LYS A 707 -5.45 -4.33 -4.02
N THR A 708 -4.80 -3.20 -3.78
CA THR A 708 -3.43 -2.90 -4.25
C THR A 708 -2.38 -3.03 -3.14
N PHE A 709 -1.10 -2.93 -3.50
CA PHE A 709 0.07 -2.94 -2.61
C PHE A 709 0.31 -4.30 -1.92
N GLY A 710 0.10 -5.40 -2.64
CA GLY A 710 0.26 -6.75 -2.11
C GLY A 710 -0.83 -7.19 -1.12
N LEU A 711 -1.91 -6.40 -0.97
CA LEU A 711 -3.01 -6.73 -0.08
C LEU A 711 -3.90 -7.81 -0.68
N MET A 712 -4.16 -8.86 0.10
CA MET A 712 -5.13 -9.90 -0.24
C MET A 712 -6.53 -9.45 0.12
N ASN A 713 -7.51 -9.74 -0.72
CA ASN A 713 -8.89 -9.91 -0.25
C ASN A 713 -9.07 -11.37 0.19
N MET A 714 -9.70 -11.59 1.33
CA MET A 714 -10.28 -12.90 1.63
C MET A 714 -11.75 -12.91 1.24
N SER A 715 -12.18 -14.04 0.71
CA SER A 715 -13.60 -14.38 0.62
C SER A 715 -13.72 -15.89 0.48
N THR A 716 -14.94 -16.39 0.62
CA THR A 716 -15.20 -17.82 0.67
C THR A 716 -15.35 -18.44 -0.72
N ALA A 717 -14.67 -19.57 -0.94
CA ALA A 717 -14.83 -20.41 -2.13
C ALA A 717 -16.08 -21.32 -2.06
N SER A 718 -16.73 -21.39 -0.90
CA SER A 718 -17.90 -22.22 -0.62
C SER A 718 -18.84 -21.55 0.40
N ARG A 719 -20.07 -22.01 0.56
CA ARG A 719 -20.99 -21.52 1.61
C ARG A 719 -21.43 -22.68 2.49
N GLU A 720 -22.21 -22.38 3.53
CA GLU A 720 -22.84 -23.39 4.40
C GLU A 720 -21.85 -24.37 5.07
N TYR A 721 -20.63 -23.88 5.32
CA TYR A 721 -19.57 -24.60 6.04
C TYR A 721 -19.16 -25.94 5.39
N GLN A 722 -19.26 -26.01 4.06
CA GLN A 722 -18.84 -27.13 3.21
C GLN A 722 -17.51 -26.86 2.49
N PRO A 723 -16.70 -27.88 2.19
CA PRO A 723 -15.54 -27.74 1.29
C PRO A 723 -15.95 -27.24 -0.10
N ALA A 724 -15.15 -26.34 -0.68
CA ALA A 724 -15.27 -25.98 -2.08
C ALA A 724 -14.98 -27.20 -2.98
N ALA A 725 -15.61 -27.26 -4.16
CA ALA A 725 -15.44 -28.38 -5.09
C ALA A 725 -14.04 -28.48 -5.73
N PHE A 726 -13.20 -27.45 -5.57
CA PHE A 726 -11.89 -27.34 -6.23
C PHE A 726 -10.88 -26.63 -5.33
N PRO A 727 -9.59 -27.08 -5.29
CA PRO A 727 -8.52 -26.28 -4.72
C PRO A 727 -8.50 -24.89 -5.38
N SER A 728 -8.44 -23.86 -4.56
CA SER A 728 -8.61 -22.47 -4.97
C SER A 728 -7.71 -21.55 -4.15
N ALA A 729 -7.10 -20.54 -4.78
CA ALA A 729 -6.29 -19.54 -4.09
C ALA A 729 -6.56 -18.11 -4.62
N TYR A 730 -6.37 -17.14 -3.73
CA TYR A 730 -6.26 -15.72 -4.07
C TYR A 730 -4.80 -15.36 -4.26
N LEU A 731 -4.48 -14.71 -5.38
CA LEU A 731 -3.20 -14.04 -5.65
C LEU A 731 -3.25 -12.60 -5.15
N GLU A 732 -2.10 -11.99 -4.83
CA GLU A 732 -2.06 -10.53 -4.77
C GLU A 732 -2.31 -9.92 -6.16
N ARG A 733 -2.78 -8.67 -6.19
CA ARG A 733 -3.25 -8.05 -7.44
C ARG A 733 -2.11 -7.89 -8.44
N GLU A 734 -0.94 -7.54 -7.96
CA GLU A 734 0.31 -7.39 -8.70
C GLU A 734 0.62 -8.64 -9.54
N ASP A 735 0.77 -9.80 -8.88
CA ASP A 735 0.98 -11.11 -9.52
C ASP A 735 -0.16 -11.47 -10.47
N TYR A 736 -1.40 -11.29 -10.03
CA TYR A 736 -2.59 -11.61 -10.81
C TYR A 736 -2.62 -10.85 -12.15
N LEU A 737 -2.24 -9.58 -12.14
CA LEU A 737 -2.18 -8.74 -13.33
C LEU A 737 -1.01 -9.13 -14.23
N GLN A 738 0.16 -9.47 -13.68
CA GLN A 738 1.29 -10.02 -14.45
C GLN A 738 0.89 -11.30 -15.19
N LEU A 739 0.19 -12.23 -14.52
CA LEU A 739 -0.28 -13.47 -15.16
C LEU A 739 -1.19 -13.20 -16.38
N TRP A 740 -2.01 -12.14 -16.35
CA TRP A 740 -2.82 -11.75 -17.51
C TRP A 740 -2.00 -11.06 -18.61
N ARG A 741 -1.07 -10.14 -18.27
CA ARG A 741 -0.17 -9.51 -19.26
C ARG A 741 0.65 -10.55 -20.03
N LEU A 742 1.21 -11.55 -19.32
CA LEU A 742 1.93 -12.66 -19.94
C LEU A 742 1.05 -13.50 -20.88
N LEU A 743 -0.21 -13.75 -20.52
CA LEU A 743 -1.17 -14.45 -21.40
C LEU A 743 -1.53 -13.63 -22.64
N ASP A 744 -1.64 -12.29 -22.51
CA ASP A 744 -1.97 -11.38 -23.60
C ASP A 744 -0.80 -11.16 -24.57
N ALA A 745 0.44 -11.16 -24.06
CA ALA A 745 1.65 -11.26 -24.86
C ALA A 745 1.79 -12.62 -25.59
N GLY A 746 0.88 -13.57 -25.35
CA GLY A 746 0.88 -14.91 -25.94
C GLY A 746 1.96 -15.84 -25.36
N MET A 747 2.54 -15.50 -24.22
CA MET A 747 3.61 -16.29 -23.60
C MET A 747 3.06 -17.60 -23.00
N PRO A 748 3.73 -18.75 -23.19
CA PRO A 748 3.32 -20.01 -22.59
C PRO A 748 3.69 -20.04 -21.10
N VAL A 749 2.77 -19.59 -20.24
CA VAL A 749 3.00 -19.53 -18.78
C VAL A 749 2.89 -20.92 -18.15
N GLN A 750 3.92 -21.34 -17.41
CA GLN A 750 3.88 -22.55 -16.56
C GLN A 750 4.04 -22.19 -15.09
N LEU A 751 3.20 -22.74 -14.22
CA LEU A 751 3.24 -22.53 -12.77
C LEU A 751 3.50 -23.83 -12.00
N GLU A 752 4.19 -23.71 -10.87
CA GLU A 752 4.20 -24.69 -9.78
C GLU A 752 3.44 -24.10 -8.59
N LEU A 753 2.45 -24.82 -8.03
CA LEU A 753 1.58 -24.32 -6.96
C LEU A 753 1.33 -25.40 -5.89
N ASN A 754 1.22 -24.99 -4.63
CA ASN A 754 0.76 -25.84 -3.54
C ASN A 754 -0.20 -25.03 -2.65
N VAL A 755 -1.41 -25.53 -2.42
CA VAL A 755 -2.46 -24.85 -1.65
C VAL A 755 -2.94 -25.81 -0.58
N GLN A 756 -2.84 -25.45 0.71
CA GLN A 756 -3.26 -26.32 1.80
C GLN A 756 -4.40 -25.71 2.63
N GLY A 757 -5.22 -26.60 3.19
CA GLY A 757 -6.37 -26.31 4.04
C GLY A 757 -6.96 -27.60 4.58
N SER A 758 -7.51 -27.57 5.79
CA SER A 758 -8.06 -28.74 6.47
C SER A 758 -9.47 -28.48 7.00
N PHE A 759 -10.24 -29.56 7.22
CA PHE A 759 -11.60 -29.50 7.77
C PHE A 759 -11.71 -30.40 8.99
N SER A 760 -12.61 -30.07 9.91
CA SER A 760 -12.90 -30.89 11.10
C SER A 760 -13.46 -32.28 10.77
N GLY A 761 -14.14 -32.43 9.61
CA GLY A 761 -14.85 -33.65 9.22
C GLY A 761 -16.05 -33.99 10.12
N LYS A 762 -16.51 -33.02 10.93
CA LYS A 762 -17.59 -33.17 11.91
C LYS A 762 -18.22 -31.80 12.25
N PRO A 763 -19.49 -31.77 12.67
CA PRO A 763 -20.11 -30.55 13.16
C PRO A 763 -19.39 -29.90 14.35
N VAL A 764 -19.56 -28.60 14.49
CA VAL A 764 -18.97 -27.76 15.53
C VAL A 764 -20.04 -26.79 16.06
N GLU A 765 -20.12 -26.62 17.38
CA GLU A 765 -20.96 -25.57 18.00
C GLU A 765 -20.24 -24.22 17.96
N VAL A 766 -21.02 -23.17 17.73
CA VAL A 766 -20.61 -21.76 17.71
C VAL A 766 -21.59 -20.97 18.58
N TYR A 767 -21.18 -19.83 19.13
CA TYR A 767 -21.99 -19.10 20.10
C TYR A 767 -22.06 -17.60 19.82
N ASN A 768 -23.25 -17.02 19.88
CA ASN A 768 -23.39 -15.58 20.11
C ASN A 768 -23.20 -15.29 21.61
N THR A 769 -22.56 -14.18 21.97
CA THR A 769 -22.46 -13.72 23.37
C THR A 769 -23.49 -12.65 23.67
N VAL A 770 -24.26 -12.82 24.74
CA VAL A 770 -25.39 -11.93 25.09
C VAL A 770 -25.31 -11.49 26.55
N ALA A 771 -25.59 -10.21 26.82
CA ALA A 771 -25.74 -9.65 28.17
C ALA A 771 -26.72 -8.46 28.19
N GLU A 772 -27.21 -8.06 29.36
CA GLU A 772 -28.29 -7.06 29.51
C GLU A 772 -28.06 -6.06 30.65
N ILE A 773 -28.51 -4.81 30.45
CA ILE A 773 -28.92 -3.89 31.51
C ILE A 773 -30.45 -3.85 31.50
N ARG A 774 -31.08 -4.34 32.57
CA ARG A 774 -32.54 -4.51 32.65
C ARG A 774 -33.28 -3.18 32.71
N GLY A 775 -34.36 -3.07 31.93
CA GLY A 775 -35.27 -1.92 31.95
C GLY A 775 -36.07 -1.80 33.25
N THR A 776 -36.47 -0.59 33.59
CA THR A 776 -37.19 -0.27 34.84
C THR A 776 -38.71 -0.14 34.65
N GLU A 777 -39.15 0.65 33.67
CA GLU A 777 -40.58 0.85 33.36
C GLU A 777 -41.11 -0.18 32.35
N LYS A 778 -40.24 -0.63 31.44
CA LYS A 778 -40.55 -1.44 30.26
C LYS A 778 -39.49 -2.56 30.07
N PRO A 779 -39.23 -3.42 31.08
CA PRO A 779 -38.20 -4.47 31.01
C PRO A 779 -38.38 -5.46 29.83
N ASP A 780 -39.63 -5.61 29.37
CA ASP A 780 -40.02 -6.47 28.25
C ASP A 780 -39.74 -5.86 26.87
N GLU A 781 -39.60 -4.54 26.75
CA GLU A 781 -39.20 -3.86 25.50
C GLU A 781 -37.67 -3.76 25.45
N VAL A 782 -37.05 -4.13 24.33
CA VAL A 782 -35.58 -4.29 24.22
C VAL A 782 -34.98 -3.35 23.18
N VAL A 783 -33.80 -2.79 23.47
CA VAL A 783 -32.93 -2.10 22.51
C VAL A 783 -31.65 -2.91 22.37
N ILE A 784 -31.24 -3.27 21.15
CA ILE A 784 -30.01 -4.03 20.92
C ILE A 784 -28.92 -3.11 20.36
N ILE A 785 -27.71 -3.22 20.91
CA ILE A 785 -26.48 -2.85 20.20
C ILE A 785 -25.59 -4.07 20.00
N GLY A 786 -24.89 -4.13 18.87
CA GLY A 786 -24.06 -5.29 18.55
C GLY A 786 -23.01 -5.07 17.47
N ALA A 787 -22.23 -6.13 17.26
CA ALA A 787 -21.13 -6.27 16.33
C ALA A 787 -20.83 -7.77 16.15
N HIS A 788 -20.07 -8.18 15.13
CA HIS A 788 -19.65 -9.58 15.01
C HIS A 788 -18.33 -9.83 15.74
N LEU A 789 -18.21 -11.04 16.32
CA LEU A 789 -17.05 -11.49 17.10
C LEU A 789 -16.16 -12.45 16.32
N ASP A 790 -16.61 -13.05 15.22
CA ASP A 790 -15.70 -13.76 14.31
C ASP A 790 -14.84 -12.80 13.47
N SER A 791 -13.88 -13.36 12.74
CA SER A 791 -13.06 -12.63 11.76
C SER A 791 -12.48 -13.59 10.72
N TRP A 792 -12.05 -13.08 9.57
CA TRP A 792 -11.10 -13.79 8.71
C TRP A 792 -9.75 -14.04 9.41
N ASP A 793 -8.99 -14.93 8.79
CA ASP A 793 -7.79 -15.55 9.32
C ASP A 793 -6.50 -15.21 8.54
N LEU A 794 -6.52 -14.11 7.78
CA LEU A 794 -5.30 -13.49 7.23
C LEU A 794 -4.65 -12.49 8.20
N GLY A 795 -5.46 -11.72 8.93
CA GLY A 795 -5.03 -10.71 9.90
C GLY A 795 -5.23 -11.17 11.34
N THR A 796 -5.84 -10.31 12.16
CA THR A 796 -6.14 -10.58 13.58
C THR A 796 -7.58 -10.25 14.00
N GLY A 797 -8.45 -9.86 13.07
CA GLY A 797 -9.81 -9.43 13.34
C GLY A 797 -9.84 -8.12 14.13
N ALA A 798 -9.04 -7.14 13.76
CA ALA A 798 -8.76 -5.95 14.56
C ALA A 798 -9.75 -4.82 14.29
N THR A 799 -9.81 -4.39 13.03
CA THR A 799 -10.83 -3.50 12.47
C THR A 799 -12.08 -4.30 12.06
N ASP A 800 -11.95 -5.62 11.92
CA ASP A 800 -12.90 -6.48 11.20
C ASP A 800 -13.23 -7.77 12.02
N ASN A 801 -14.11 -7.74 13.02
CA ASN A 801 -14.72 -6.58 13.68
C ASN A 801 -14.36 -6.56 15.17
N GLY A 802 -13.06 -6.42 15.46
CA GLY A 802 -12.57 -6.24 16.83
C GLY A 802 -12.98 -4.89 17.42
N THR A 803 -12.92 -3.82 16.62
CA THR A 803 -13.30 -2.46 16.99
C THR A 803 -14.74 -2.38 17.48
N GLY A 804 -15.72 -2.81 16.68
CA GLY A 804 -17.12 -2.81 17.06
C GLY A 804 -17.43 -3.77 18.22
N SER A 805 -16.87 -4.99 18.22
CA SER A 805 -17.02 -5.92 19.35
C SER A 805 -16.58 -5.31 20.68
N MET A 806 -15.44 -4.61 20.69
CA MET A 806 -14.93 -3.96 21.90
C MET A 806 -15.62 -2.62 22.20
N ALA A 807 -16.13 -1.91 21.19
CA ALA A 807 -16.99 -0.74 21.38
C ALA A 807 -18.34 -1.11 22.03
N VAL A 808 -18.92 -2.26 21.69
CA VAL A 808 -20.13 -2.80 22.35
C VAL A 808 -19.83 -3.20 23.81
N LEU A 809 -18.69 -3.84 24.07
CA LEU A 809 -18.25 -4.17 25.43
C LEU A 809 -18.00 -2.91 26.29
N GLU A 810 -17.40 -1.88 25.71
CA GLU A 810 -17.13 -0.62 26.42
C GLU A 810 -18.40 0.22 26.62
N ALA A 811 -19.33 0.23 25.66
CA ALA A 811 -20.66 0.81 25.86
C ALA A 811 -21.40 0.13 27.02
N ALA A 812 -21.31 -1.20 27.12
CA ALA A 812 -21.84 -1.93 28.27
C ALA A 812 -21.14 -1.56 29.58
N ARG A 813 -19.80 -1.48 29.58
CA ARG A 813 -18.97 -1.08 30.73
C ARG A 813 -19.38 0.31 31.25
N ALA A 814 -19.41 1.32 30.39
CA ALA A 814 -19.69 2.70 30.78
C ALA A 814 -21.12 2.89 31.31
N LEU A 815 -22.13 2.33 30.64
CA LEU A 815 -23.53 2.42 31.09
C LEU A 815 -23.73 1.73 32.45
N GLN A 816 -23.21 0.52 32.61
CA GLN A 816 -23.28 -0.25 33.86
C GLN A 816 -22.54 0.47 35.01
N LYS A 817 -21.36 1.04 34.73
CA LYS A 817 -20.52 1.76 35.70
C LYS A 817 -21.13 3.09 36.15
N LEU A 818 -21.87 3.78 35.28
CA LEU A 818 -22.69 4.94 35.63
C LEU A 818 -23.96 4.55 36.41
N GLY A 819 -24.32 3.27 36.45
CA GLY A 819 -25.53 2.78 37.12
C GLY A 819 -26.81 3.30 36.48
N VAL A 820 -26.81 3.48 35.14
CA VAL A 820 -27.98 4.00 34.42
C VAL A 820 -29.19 3.08 34.61
N LYS A 821 -30.39 3.67 34.63
CA LYS A 821 -31.65 2.97 34.84
C LYS A 821 -32.60 3.25 33.68
N PRO A 822 -32.37 2.64 32.52
CA PRO A 822 -33.18 2.88 31.34
C PRO A 822 -34.63 2.41 31.57
N LYS A 823 -35.59 2.99 30.84
CA LYS A 823 -36.97 2.47 30.81
C LYS A 823 -37.01 1.06 30.22
N ARG A 824 -36.35 0.87 29.08
CA ARG A 824 -36.23 -0.42 28.35
C ARG A 824 -35.00 -1.21 28.75
N THR A 825 -35.01 -2.50 28.48
CA THR A 825 -33.81 -3.34 28.58
C THR A 825 -32.86 -3.00 27.43
N ILE A 826 -31.59 -2.75 27.74
CA ILE A 826 -30.51 -2.63 26.75
C ILE A 826 -29.81 -4.00 26.71
N ARG A 827 -29.80 -4.64 25.54
CA ARG A 827 -29.14 -5.92 25.30
C ARG A 827 -27.91 -5.70 24.41
N PHE A 828 -26.78 -6.25 24.86
CA PHE A 828 -25.51 -6.22 24.15
C PHE A 828 -25.33 -7.60 23.52
N VAL A 829 -25.16 -7.65 22.20
CA VAL A 829 -24.99 -8.92 21.47
C VAL A 829 -23.72 -8.88 20.62
N LEU A 830 -22.85 -9.86 20.84
CA LEU A 830 -21.72 -10.14 19.98
C LEU A 830 -22.07 -11.37 19.14
N PHE A 831 -22.38 -11.14 17.86
CA PHE A 831 -22.80 -12.16 16.93
C PHE A 831 -21.61 -12.97 16.40
N THR A 832 -21.88 -14.07 15.69
CA THR A 832 -20.85 -14.93 15.09
C THR A 832 -21.28 -15.45 13.72
N GLY A 833 -20.32 -15.81 12.87
CA GLY A 833 -20.60 -16.28 11.52
C GLY A 833 -21.16 -15.21 10.59
N GLU A 834 -20.91 -13.92 10.88
CA GLU A 834 -21.20 -12.81 9.96
C GLU A 834 -20.44 -13.08 8.66
N GLU A 835 -19.14 -13.34 8.78
CA GLU A 835 -18.12 -13.41 7.73
C GLU A 835 -18.37 -14.50 6.66
N GLN A 836 -19.30 -15.43 6.92
CA GLN A 836 -19.75 -16.45 5.96
C GLN A 836 -21.25 -16.33 5.61
N GLY A 837 -21.83 -15.15 5.87
CA GLY A 837 -23.18 -14.74 5.51
C GLY A 837 -24.18 -14.66 6.67
N LEU A 838 -23.91 -13.90 7.73
CA LEU A 838 -24.89 -13.48 8.76
C LEU A 838 -25.49 -14.62 9.58
N ASN A 839 -24.73 -15.68 9.85
CA ASN A 839 -25.33 -16.95 10.25
C ASN A 839 -25.76 -16.98 11.73
N GLY A 840 -25.01 -16.37 12.65
CA GLY A 840 -25.38 -16.23 14.06
C GLY A 840 -26.51 -15.24 14.30
N SER A 841 -26.60 -14.13 13.56
CA SER A 841 -27.75 -13.21 13.63
C SER A 841 -29.02 -13.79 13.00
N LYS A 842 -28.90 -14.59 11.93
CA LYS A 842 -30.02 -15.43 11.44
C LYS A 842 -30.47 -16.44 12.49
N ALA A 843 -29.54 -17.13 13.15
CA ALA A 843 -29.85 -18.07 14.23
C ALA A 843 -30.54 -17.35 15.40
N TYR A 844 -30.05 -16.16 15.77
CA TYR A 844 -30.64 -15.29 16.78
C TYR A 844 -32.10 -14.93 16.44
N VAL A 845 -32.34 -14.37 15.25
CA VAL A 845 -33.68 -13.98 14.78
C VAL A 845 -34.64 -15.19 14.71
N GLN A 846 -34.12 -16.38 14.38
CA GLN A 846 -34.92 -17.61 14.36
C GLN A 846 -35.24 -18.14 15.78
N ALA A 847 -34.33 -18.02 16.74
CA ALA A 847 -34.57 -18.39 18.14
C ALA A 847 -35.50 -17.37 18.85
N HIS A 848 -35.26 -16.07 18.63
CA HIS A 848 -35.98 -14.95 19.26
C HIS A 848 -37.23 -14.50 18.48
N LYS A 849 -37.72 -15.32 17.54
CA LYS A 849 -38.86 -15.02 16.64
C LYS A 849 -40.09 -14.43 17.36
N ASP A 850 -40.37 -14.90 18.58
CA ASP A 850 -41.55 -14.53 19.38
C ASP A 850 -41.29 -13.26 20.24
N GLU A 851 -40.03 -12.82 20.35
CA GLU A 851 -39.61 -11.59 21.01
C GLU A 851 -39.48 -10.40 20.05
N LEU A 852 -39.27 -10.64 18.74
CA LEU A 852 -39.03 -9.61 17.71
C LEU A 852 -39.99 -8.41 17.78
N GLY A 853 -41.27 -8.66 18.07
CA GLY A 853 -42.29 -7.63 18.22
C GLY A 853 -42.02 -6.61 19.34
N LYS A 854 -41.23 -6.98 20.36
CA LYS A 854 -40.80 -6.14 21.50
C LYS A 854 -39.42 -5.50 21.36
N ILE A 855 -38.60 -5.94 20.39
CA ILE A 855 -37.30 -5.31 20.10
C ILE A 855 -37.58 -3.98 19.40
N SER A 856 -37.30 -2.84 20.03
CA SER A 856 -37.53 -1.49 19.49
C SER A 856 -36.66 -1.23 18.24
N GLY A 857 -35.38 -1.60 18.31
CA GLY A 857 -34.44 -1.52 17.20
C GLY A 857 -33.09 -2.15 17.53
N VAL A 858 -32.26 -2.31 16.50
CA VAL A 858 -30.92 -2.93 16.56
C VAL A 858 -29.92 -2.01 15.86
N LEU A 859 -28.87 -1.55 16.55
CA LEU A 859 -27.75 -0.82 15.93
C LEU A 859 -26.50 -1.69 15.90
N VAL A 860 -25.92 -1.86 14.71
CA VAL A 860 -24.67 -2.60 14.50
C VAL A 860 -23.52 -1.64 14.17
N HIS A 861 -22.37 -1.85 14.82
CA HIS A 861 -21.12 -1.13 14.59
C HIS A 861 -20.12 -2.04 13.88
N ASP A 862 -19.93 -1.83 12.58
CA ASP A 862 -19.24 -2.78 11.72
C ASP A 862 -18.76 -2.13 10.41
N THR A 863 -18.00 -1.06 10.51
CA THR A 863 -17.35 -0.39 9.36
C THR A 863 -15.95 0.05 9.75
N GLY A 864 -15.15 -0.91 10.24
CA GLY A 864 -13.75 -0.69 10.56
C GLY A 864 -13.49 0.15 11.81
N THR A 865 -12.46 0.99 11.71
CA THR A 865 -11.94 1.80 12.83
C THR A 865 -12.18 3.30 12.70
N GLY A 866 -12.77 3.77 11.60
CA GLY A 866 -12.94 5.20 11.35
C GLY A 866 -14.02 5.83 12.21
N LYS A 867 -13.92 7.14 12.43
CA LYS A 867 -14.91 7.97 13.13
C LYS A 867 -16.33 7.67 12.66
N VAL A 868 -17.27 7.40 13.57
CA VAL A 868 -18.70 7.30 13.22
C VAL A 868 -19.19 8.67 12.76
N LEU A 869 -19.72 8.74 11.54
CA LEU A 869 -20.17 9.99 10.91
C LEU A 869 -21.68 10.19 11.05
N THR A 870 -22.48 9.13 10.96
CA THR A 870 -23.95 9.16 11.08
C THR A 870 -24.53 7.75 11.28
N VAL A 871 -25.84 7.64 11.53
CA VAL A 871 -26.57 6.37 11.57
C VAL A 871 -27.36 6.17 10.27
N GLY A 872 -27.19 5.01 9.63
CA GLY A 872 -27.97 4.57 8.48
C GLY A 872 -29.31 3.98 8.93
N LEU A 873 -30.41 4.48 8.37
CA LEU A 873 -31.80 4.11 8.72
C LEU A 873 -32.38 2.98 7.85
N MET A 874 -31.58 2.38 6.96
CA MET A 874 -32.00 1.30 6.05
C MET A 874 -33.22 1.65 5.18
N GLY A 875 -33.36 2.92 4.79
CA GLY A 875 -34.54 3.42 4.08
C GLY A 875 -35.84 3.53 4.91
N ASN A 876 -35.80 3.28 6.22
CA ASN A 876 -36.95 3.51 7.10
C ASN A 876 -37.15 5.01 7.36
N TYR A 877 -37.96 5.67 6.54
CA TYR A 877 -38.25 7.10 6.71
C TYR A 877 -38.99 7.42 8.02
N ASN A 878 -39.82 6.49 8.51
CA ASN A 878 -40.70 6.71 9.67
C ASN A 878 -39.95 7.01 10.99
N VAL A 879 -38.68 6.61 11.09
CA VAL A 879 -37.83 6.82 12.28
C VAL A 879 -36.94 8.07 12.16
N ARG A 880 -36.93 8.75 11.00
CA ARG A 880 -35.93 9.81 10.71
C ARG A 880 -35.92 10.94 11.72
N GLU A 881 -37.08 11.45 12.13
CA GLU A 881 -37.18 12.52 13.13
C GLU A 881 -36.86 12.03 14.55
N THR A 882 -37.24 10.79 14.89
CA THR A 882 -36.95 10.22 16.22
C THR A 882 -35.46 9.97 16.41
N ILE A 883 -34.78 9.42 15.39
CA ILE A 883 -33.33 9.15 15.44
C ILE A 883 -32.53 10.46 15.37
N ASP A 884 -33.03 11.49 14.67
CA ASP A 884 -32.43 12.84 14.67
C ASP A 884 -32.32 13.39 16.10
N ARG A 885 -33.42 13.33 16.85
CA ARG A 885 -33.49 13.76 18.26
C ARG A 885 -32.63 12.90 19.20
N VAL A 886 -32.48 11.60 18.91
CA VAL A 886 -31.58 10.68 19.64
C VAL A 886 -30.11 11.00 19.40
N MET A 887 -29.76 11.44 18.18
CA MET A 887 -28.37 11.74 17.79
C MET A 887 -27.95 13.18 18.08
N TYR A 888 -28.89 14.13 18.12
CA TYR A 888 -28.63 15.56 18.32
C TYR A 888 -27.67 15.89 19.49
N PRO A 889 -27.74 15.23 20.68
CA PRO A 889 -26.78 15.48 21.77
C PRO A 889 -25.32 15.18 21.44
N MET A 890 -25.06 14.34 20.43
CA MET A 890 -23.71 13.94 19.99
C MET A 890 -23.17 14.82 18.86
N ALA A 891 -24.01 15.62 18.20
CA ALA A 891 -23.64 16.35 16.99
C ALA A 891 -22.48 17.35 17.19
N GLU A 892 -22.49 18.10 18.29
CA GLU A 892 -21.38 19.02 18.65
C GLU A 892 -20.19 18.30 19.29
N PRO A 893 -20.33 17.49 20.37
CA PRO A 893 -19.16 16.93 21.06
C PRO A 893 -18.44 15.83 20.28
N LEU A 894 -19.12 15.11 19.37
CA LEU A 894 -18.55 14.02 18.58
C LEU A 894 -18.50 14.33 17.07
N GLY A 895 -19.05 15.46 16.60
CA GLY A 895 -19.08 15.80 15.17
C GLY A 895 -20.03 14.94 14.32
N ILE A 896 -21.03 14.31 14.95
CA ILE A 896 -22.02 13.44 14.29
C ILE A 896 -22.95 14.26 13.37
N MET A 897 -23.10 13.81 12.12
CA MET A 897 -24.06 14.35 11.16
C MET A 897 -25.46 13.76 11.35
N GLU A 898 -26.47 14.45 10.81
CA GLU A 898 -27.87 13.98 10.83
C GLU A 898 -28.04 12.56 10.24
N PRO A 899 -28.98 11.75 10.75
CA PRO A 899 -29.22 10.38 10.28
C PRO A 899 -29.58 10.28 8.79
N SER A 900 -29.07 9.24 8.14
CA SER A 900 -29.17 9.06 6.69
C SER A 900 -30.13 7.93 6.30
N LEU A 901 -30.92 8.13 5.24
CA LEU A 901 -31.75 7.07 4.66
C LEU A 901 -30.93 5.97 3.94
N ARG A 902 -29.60 6.14 3.86
CA ARG A 902 -28.63 5.16 3.36
C ARG A 902 -28.93 3.77 3.93
N SER A 903 -28.92 2.77 3.04
CA SER A 903 -29.19 1.37 3.37
C SER A 903 -27.97 0.55 3.00
N GLU A 904 -27.32 -0.01 4.01
CA GLU A 904 -26.20 -0.94 3.86
C GLU A 904 -26.67 -2.37 4.13
N GLY A 905 -25.99 -3.34 3.53
CA GLY A 905 -26.32 -4.75 3.69
C GLY A 905 -25.07 -5.62 3.60
N GLY A 906 -25.12 -6.77 4.28
CA GLY A 906 -23.92 -7.56 4.58
C GLY A 906 -23.39 -7.26 5.98
N SER A 907 -24.28 -7.32 6.98
CA SER A 907 -23.94 -7.45 8.41
C SER A 907 -25.22 -7.74 9.23
N ASP A 908 -25.06 -7.94 10.54
CA ASP A 908 -26.02 -8.55 11.46
C ASP A 908 -27.31 -7.76 11.72
N HIS A 909 -27.44 -6.49 11.28
CA HIS A 909 -28.72 -5.77 11.31
C HIS A 909 -29.70 -6.27 10.24
N VAL A 910 -29.20 -6.87 9.16
CA VAL A 910 -30.00 -7.26 7.99
C VAL A 910 -31.04 -8.34 8.31
N PRO A 911 -30.76 -9.41 9.09
CA PRO A 911 -31.79 -10.40 9.44
C PRO A 911 -32.93 -9.83 10.29
N PHE A 912 -32.65 -8.85 11.15
CA PHE A 912 -33.67 -8.13 11.93
C PHE A 912 -34.54 -7.25 11.03
N ASP A 913 -33.93 -6.49 10.12
CA ASP A 913 -34.64 -5.64 9.16
C ASP A 913 -35.51 -6.45 8.18
N ALA A 914 -34.99 -7.59 7.72
CA ALA A 914 -35.75 -8.55 6.91
C ALA A 914 -36.94 -9.17 7.67
N ALA A 915 -36.83 -9.30 8.99
CA ALA A 915 -37.92 -9.71 9.88
C ALA A 915 -38.82 -8.55 10.36
N GLY A 916 -38.58 -7.31 9.91
CA GLY A 916 -39.41 -6.13 10.17
C GLY A 916 -39.04 -5.32 11.42
N VAL A 917 -37.96 -5.66 12.13
CA VAL A 917 -37.40 -4.88 13.25
C VAL A 917 -36.47 -3.81 12.69
N PRO A 918 -36.56 -2.52 13.09
CA PRO A 918 -35.65 -1.47 12.62
C PRO A 918 -34.18 -1.80 12.89
N GLY A 919 -33.47 -2.19 11.84
CA GLY A 919 -32.02 -2.31 11.81
C GLY A 919 -31.38 -0.96 11.48
N PHE A 920 -30.26 -0.69 12.13
CA PHE A 920 -29.47 0.54 12.02
C PHE A 920 -27.98 0.21 11.88
N TRP A 921 -27.25 1.14 11.26
CA TRP A 921 -25.85 0.97 10.89
C TRP A 921 -25.01 2.17 11.31
N CYS A 922 -23.85 1.97 11.95
CA CYS A 922 -22.85 3.02 12.12
C CYS A 922 -22.17 3.32 10.76
N VAL A 923 -22.53 4.42 10.12
CA VAL A 923 -21.84 4.89 8.90
C VAL A 923 -20.56 5.59 9.34
N GLN A 924 -19.42 4.90 9.22
CA GLN A 924 -18.09 5.40 9.61
C GLN A 924 -17.37 6.10 8.43
N GLU A 925 -16.32 6.87 8.76
CA GLU A 925 -15.27 7.23 7.80
C GLU A 925 -14.58 5.94 7.32
N VAL A 926 -14.22 5.86 6.03
CA VAL A 926 -13.57 4.66 5.47
C VAL A 926 -12.25 4.35 6.18
N ALA A 927 -11.44 5.35 6.55
CA ALA A 927 -10.25 5.16 7.40
C ALA A 927 -9.34 3.97 6.99
N ASP A 928 -9.07 3.84 5.69
CA ASP A 928 -8.31 2.73 5.07
C ASP A 928 -8.93 1.33 5.23
N TYR A 929 -10.19 1.21 5.65
CA TYR A 929 -10.93 -0.06 5.75
C TYR A 929 -11.05 -0.78 4.40
N ASP A 930 -11.13 -0.05 3.28
CA ASP A 930 -11.02 -0.59 1.92
C ASP A 930 -9.74 -1.43 1.70
N LYS A 931 -8.66 -1.07 2.40
CA LYS A 931 -7.38 -1.80 2.44
C LYS A 931 -7.38 -2.86 3.54
N MET A 932 -7.85 -2.56 4.76
CA MET A 932 -7.78 -3.49 5.89
C MET A 932 -8.77 -4.66 5.82
N HIS A 933 -10.06 -4.41 5.52
CA HIS A 933 -11.16 -5.38 5.52
C HIS A 933 -10.80 -6.70 4.82
N HIS A 934 -11.05 -7.85 5.46
CA HIS A 934 -10.72 -9.19 4.96
C HIS A 934 -9.23 -9.42 4.58
N SER A 935 -8.26 -8.56 4.96
CA SER A 935 -6.86 -8.66 4.49
C SER A 935 -5.87 -9.08 5.59
N GLN A 936 -4.62 -9.35 5.20
CA GLN A 936 -3.52 -9.56 6.15
C GLN A 936 -3.10 -8.29 6.91
N ALA A 937 -3.55 -7.11 6.47
CA ALA A 937 -3.30 -5.84 7.16
C ALA A 937 -4.38 -5.50 8.19
N ASP A 938 -5.42 -6.33 8.37
CA ASP A 938 -6.37 -6.18 9.48
C ASP A 938 -5.70 -6.51 10.83
N VAL A 939 -4.99 -5.52 11.38
CA VAL A 939 -4.26 -5.63 12.64
C VAL A 939 -4.37 -4.40 13.52
N LEU A 940 -4.09 -4.60 14.80
CA LEU A 940 -4.15 -3.59 15.87
C LEU A 940 -3.38 -2.28 15.59
N ASP A 941 -2.38 -2.33 14.69
CA ASP A 941 -1.52 -1.20 14.36
C ASP A 941 -2.20 -0.14 13.47
N HIS A 942 -3.29 -0.51 12.80
CA HIS A 942 -4.12 0.40 11.98
C HIS A 942 -5.34 0.95 12.75
N VAL A 943 -5.56 0.52 14.00
CA VAL A 943 -6.67 1.01 14.84
C VAL A 943 -6.45 2.46 15.26
N ARG A 944 -7.40 3.31 14.87
CA ARG A 944 -7.51 4.71 15.34
C ARG A 944 -8.19 4.73 16.71
N TRP A 945 -7.39 4.92 17.76
CA TRP A 945 -7.83 4.78 19.15
C TRP A 945 -8.87 5.81 19.59
N ASP A 946 -8.78 7.04 19.09
CA ASP A 946 -9.73 8.10 19.40
C ASP A 946 -11.07 7.85 18.68
N ASP A 947 -11.06 7.62 17.37
CA ASP A 947 -12.23 7.22 16.55
C ASP A 947 -12.98 6.00 17.15
N LEU A 948 -12.24 4.97 17.59
CA LEU A 948 -12.81 3.79 18.27
C LEU A 948 -13.48 4.15 19.61
N THR A 949 -12.87 5.06 20.36
CA THR A 949 -13.45 5.57 21.62
C THR A 949 -14.75 6.34 21.34
N GLU A 950 -14.78 7.15 20.28
CA GLU A 950 -15.99 7.84 19.84
C GLU A 950 -17.08 6.86 19.33
N GLY A 951 -16.71 5.79 18.64
CA GLY A 951 -17.65 4.73 18.24
C GLY A 951 -18.36 4.08 19.44
N ALA A 952 -17.62 3.80 20.51
CA ALA A 952 -18.17 3.30 21.78
C ALA A 952 -19.09 4.34 22.46
N GLN A 953 -18.76 5.63 22.38
CA GLN A 953 -19.62 6.71 22.89
C GLN A 953 -20.94 6.79 22.12
N VAL A 954 -20.90 6.70 20.79
CA VAL A 954 -22.11 6.71 19.94
C VAL A 954 -23.01 5.53 20.25
N LEU A 955 -22.46 4.32 20.39
CA LEU A 955 -23.20 3.13 20.78
C LEU A 955 -23.89 3.30 22.14
N ALA A 956 -23.16 3.77 23.16
CA ALA A 956 -23.67 3.92 24.51
C ALA A 956 -24.80 4.97 24.60
N VAL A 957 -24.60 6.14 23.98
CA VAL A 957 -25.60 7.22 23.98
C VAL A 957 -26.82 6.84 23.13
N PHE A 958 -26.65 6.22 21.97
CA PHE A 958 -27.77 5.73 21.16
C PHE A 958 -28.60 4.70 21.91
N ALA A 959 -27.96 3.70 22.53
CA ALA A 959 -28.64 2.66 23.30
C ALA A 959 -29.48 3.26 24.44
N TYR A 960 -28.90 4.20 25.20
CA TYR A 960 -29.59 4.87 26.30
C TYR A 960 -30.75 5.75 25.81
N ASN A 961 -30.51 6.63 24.83
CA ASN A 961 -31.52 7.58 24.34
C ASN A 961 -32.68 6.88 23.59
N VAL A 962 -32.45 5.76 22.89
CA VAL A 962 -33.53 4.93 22.33
C VAL A 962 -34.28 4.16 23.43
N ALA A 963 -33.58 3.70 24.48
CA ALA A 963 -34.22 3.03 25.61
C ALA A 963 -35.15 3.98 26.39
N GLU A 964 -34.81 5.27 26.48
CA GLU A 964 -35.57 6.30 27.20
C GLU A 964 -36.82 6.83 26.47
N LEU A 965 -36.99 6.56 25.17
CA LEU A 965 -38.13 7.03 24.37
C LEU A 965 -39.49 6.61 24.98
N PRO A 966 -40.57 7.42 24.84
CA PRO A 966 -41.90 7.01 25.32
C PRO A 966 -42.42 5.75 24.60
N GLU A 967 -42.22 5.69 23.29
CA GLU A 967 -42.72 4.63 22.39
C GLU A 967 -41.56 3.87 21.73
N MET A 968 -41.84 2.69 21.16
CA MET A 968 -40.85 1.97 20.35
C MET A 968 -40.66 2.67 18.99
N LEU A 969 -39.50 2.45 18.36
CA LEU A 969 -39.20 3.02 17.06
C LEU A 969 -40.17 2.51 15.97
N PRO A 970 -40.78 3.41 15.16
CA PRO A 970 -41.65 3.02 14.06
C PRO A 970 -41.07 1.96 13.12
N ARG A 971 -41.83 0.87 12.93
CA ARG A 971 -41.51 -0.17 11.94
C ARG A 971 -41.59 0.39 10.52
N LYS A 972 -40.90 -0.26 9.57
CA LYS A 972 -41.07 0.01 8.13
C LYS A 972 -42.53 -0.28 7.71
N PRO A 973 -43.08 0.44 6.72
CA PRO A 973 -44.33 0.02 6.08
C PRO A 973 -44.16 -1.38 5.48
N ALA A 974 -45.18 -2.24 5.61
CA ALA A 974 -45.17 -3.52 4.94
C ALA A 974 -45.02 -3.31 3.42
N LYS A 975 -44.11 -4.05 2.77
CA LYS A 975 -44.07 -4.11 1.31
C LYS A 975 -45.44 -4.57 0.83
N LYS A 976 -46.08 -3.79 -0.06
CA LYS A 976 -47.22 -4.29 -0.81
C LYS A 976 -46.74 -5.51 -1.59
N GLU A 977 -47.52 -6.59 -1.58
CA GLU A 977 -47.27 -7.71 -2.48
C GLU A 977 -47.35 -7.19 -3.92
N GLU A 978 -46.23 -7.26 -4.64
CA GLU A 978 -46.26 -7.11 -6.09
C GLU A 978 -47.05 -8.31 -6.64
N ALA A 979 -48.12 -8.03 -7.37
CA ALA A 979 -48.95 -9.08 -7.95
C ALA A 979 -48.11 -9.91 -8.94
N LYS A 980 -48.09 -11.24 -8.72
CA LYS A 980 -47.27 -12.23 -9.42
C LYS A 980 -47.51 -12.28 -10.93
#